data_AF-R1EQG3-F1
#
_entry.id   AF-R1EQG3-F1
#
_cell.length_a   1.000
_cell.length_b   1.000
_cell.length_c   1.000
_cell.angle_alpha   90.00
_cell.angle_beta   90.00
_cell.angle_gamma   90.00
#
_symmetry.space_group_name_H-M   'P 1'
#
loop_
_entity.id
_entity.type
_entity.pdbx_description
1 polymer ?
#
loop_
_entity_poly.entity_id
_entity_poly.type
_entity_poly.pdbx_seq_one_letter_code
_entity_poly.pdbx_strand_id
1 'polypeptide(L)'
;MHDRLERVKSFYWQAWFADEPRCPDATVEDVFRSGYVILDAGTIRSFAAAVGNRGEAFAGMIGAPMEAPLDFGIVAAWKAIMKPLFAINADILKLVHLSNQFRMVAGQQPLHEGDVVTTMASVTAIVNQEFGKMVEVTAVINRNGSAVMEITSQFLYRGTYNDAEKTFRISAEDEIHVQMRNAKDIAILNAKPCSANPVLGYLQRHGEPVQKIVPLDNPIPIEGFESQFCVQIPESNARASFQAMVMPGDQLTVSIYHTAMLQGRKVIKLEARNSKGEMVMSADAEVDQPSAAYIFTGQGSQRKGMGMELREKSPAAASVWTRADEYFQENYGFRITTIVQDDPQELTIHFGGPKGRRVRENYLSILRDAASSPHRGAFVRASEMYQALHAPRCTSYTFRSHLGLLSATHFTQPALTLMEVARFADLRARGLVAEGAGSGLSFAGHSLGEYGALAALGGSLMRVESLAAITFVRGLTMQTAVTRSATGRSAYSMCAVNPSKVCARRSFGERALADVVAAVGEASGADPWLLEIVNYNIRELQYICAGDVRALAALTEVLNAFVRDREARPWLDRERLVGEVRRCVERVRAMPQPVDYERGPATVPLKQIDVPFHSSFLAGGVDSYRRFLQKHIKRADIAPERLVGKWIPNVTGVPFGVSRAHFEEMHRVTNSPRLRDILDNWSKA
;
A
#
# COMPACT_ATOMS: atom_id res chain seq x y z
N MET A 1 55.72 -0.57 -30.48
CA MET A 1 54.55 -0.82 -29.60
C MET A 1 53.24 -0.40 -30.23
N HIS A 2 53.13 0.80 -30.83
CA HIS A 2 51.90 1.30 -31.46
C HIS A 2 51.34 0.37 -32.56
N ASP A 3 52.20 -0.10 -33.45
CA ASP A 3 51.88 -1.06 -34.52
C ASP A 3 51.36 -2.44 -33.98
N ARG A 4 51.84 -2.87 -32.81
CA ARG A 4 51.30 -4.08 -32.15
C ARG A 4 49.87 -3.84 -31.65
N LEU A 5 49.60 -2.71 -31.02
CA LEU A 5 48.27 -2.38 -30.48
C LEU A 5 47.23 -2.32 -31.61
N GLU A 6 47.58 -1.67 -32.72
CA GLU A 6 46.68 -1.55 -33.87
C GLU A 6 46.38 -2.89 -34.54
N ARG A 7 47.36 -3.81 -34.63
CA ARG A 7 47.10 -5.18 -35.10
C ARG A 7 46.14 -5.94 -34.19
N VAL A 8 46.35 -5.87 -32.87
CA VAL A 8 45.49 -6.56 -31.90
C VAL A 8 44.07 -5.97 -31.96
N LYS A 9 43.93 -4.65 -32.01
CA LYS A 9 42.63 -3.98 -32.19
C LYS A 9 41.96 -4.39 -33.51
N SER A 10 42.70 -4.43 -34.61
CA SER A 10 42.14 -4.83 -35.91
C SER A 10 41.64 -6.28 -35.90
N PHE A 11 42.37 -7.19 -35.24
CA PHE A 11 41.93 -8.58 -35.06
C PHE A 11 40.62 -8.68 -34.27
N TYR A 12 40.54 -8.04 -33.10
CA TYR A 12 39.31 -8.09 -32.29
C TYR A 12 38.15 -7.34 -32.95
N TRP A 13 38.43 -6.30 -33.73
CA TRP A 13 37.41 -5.59 -34.49
C TRP A 13 36.74 -6.50 -35.53
N GLN A 14 37.53 -7.23 -36.31
CA GLN A 14 37.01 -8.23 -37.25
C GLN A 14 36.23 -9.33 -36.53
N ALA A 15 36.73 -9.81 -35.37
CA ALA A 15 36.07 -10.87 -34.62
C ALA A 15 34.71 -10.44 -34.02
N TRP A 16 34.57 -9.20 -33.54
CA TRP A 16 33.36 -8.75 -32.86
C TRP A 16 32.37 -7.98 -33.75
N PHE A 17 32.84 -7.37 -34.83
CA PHE A 17 32.01 -6.52 -35.70
C PHE A 17 32.02 -6.94 -37.17
N ALA A 18 32.72 -8.03 -37.50
CA ALA A 18 32.86 -8.53 -38.87
C ALA A 18 33.34 -7.41 -39.81
N ASP A 19 32.55 -7.11 -40.86
CA ASP A 19 32.89 -6.15 -41.91
C ASP A 19 32.48 -4.70 -41.60
N GLU A 20 32.01 -4.38 -40.39
CA GLU A 20 31.71 -3.00 -40.03
C GLU A 20 32.98 -2.13 -40.11
N PRO A 21 32.92 -0.94 -40.73
CA PRO A 21 34.09 -0.07 -40.83
C PRO A 21 34.49 0.44 -39.44
N ARG A 22 35.78 0.35 -39.11
CA ARG A 22 36.33 0.97 -37.91
C ARG A 22 36.37 2.48 -38.10
N CYS A 23 35.99 3.23 -37.06
CA CYS A 23 36.17 4.68 -36.99
C CYS A 23 37.42 4.98 -36.15
N PRO A 24 38.60 5.19 -36.77
CA PRO A 24 39.84 5.45 -36.03
C PRO A 24 39.84 6.79 -35.31
N ASP A 25 39.02 7.75 -35.76
CA ASP A 25 38.88 9.09 -35.17
C ASP A 25 37.89 9.14 -33.99
N ALA A 26 37.24 8.01 -33.66
CA ALA A 26 36.31 7.96 -32.54
C ALA A 26 37.02 8.19 -31.20
N THR A 27 36.42 9.02 -30.37
CA THR A 27 36.91 9.39 -29.05
C THR A 27 36.04 8.77 -27.95
N VAL A 28 36.54 8.79 -26.71
CA VAL A 28 35.79 8.26 -25.55
C VAL A 28 34.56 9.10 -25.18
N GLU A 29 34.44 10.30 -25.72
CA GLU A 29 33.31 11.22 -25.52
C GLU A 29 32.14 10.93 -26.49
N ASP A 30 32.39 10.14 -27.54
CA ASP A 30 31.38 9.81 -28.53
C ASP A 30 30.31 8.84 -27.99
N VAL A 31 29.13 8.89 -28.62
CA VAL A 31 28.04 7.94 -28.37
C VAL A 31 28.08 6.83 -29.42
N PHE A 32 28.26 5.60 -28.96
CA PHE A 32 28.41 4.41 -29.80
C PHE A 32 27.07 3.69 -29.98
N ARG A 33 26.78 3.23 -31.21
CA ARG A 33 25.48 2.63 -31.56
C ARG A 33 25.63 1.22 -32.15
N SER A 34 24.69 0.32 -31.82
CA SER A 34 24.64 -1.06 -32.34
C SER A 34 23.84 -1.24 -33.64
N GLY A 35 23.13 -0.21 -34.10
CA GLY A 35 22.15 -0.32 -35.19
C GLY A 35 20.76 -0.76 -34.69
N TYR A 36 19.86 -1.09 -35.60
CA TYR A 36 18.56 -1.69 -35.27
C TYR A 36 18.71 -3.21 -35.13
N VAL A 37 18.22 -3.76 -34.03
CA VAL A 37 18.18 -5.21 -33.78
C VAL A 37 16.73 -5.63 -33.62
N ILE A 38 16.30 -6.61 -34.41
CA ILE A 38 14.98 -7.22 -34.28
C ILE A 38 15.14 -8.46 -33.40
N LEU A 39 14.35 -8.56 -32.34
CA LEU A 39 14.39 -9.70 -31.44
C LEU A 39 13.60 -10.87 -32.04
N ASP A 40 14.28 -11.88 -32.54
CA ASP A 40 13.64 -13.07 -33.10
C ASP A 40 13.55 -14.21 -32.08
N ALA A 41 12.47 -14.99 -32.12
CA ALA A 41 12.30 -16.09 -31.19
C ALA A 41 13.32 -17.22 -31.35
N GLY A 42 13.88 -17.42 -32.54
CA GLY A 42 14.91 -18.43 -32.76
C GLY A 42 16.15 -18.14 -31.92
N THR A 43 16.61 -16.90 -31.94
CA THR A 43 17.77 -16.42 -31.20
C THR A 43 17.51 -16.39 -29.71
N ILE A 44 16.33 -15.93 -29.26
CA ILE A 44 15.98 -15.96 -27.83
C ILE A 44 15.98 -17.41 -27.29
N ARG A 45 15.36 -18.36 -28.01
CA ARG A 45 15.39 -19.78 -27.62
C ARG A 45 16.79 -20.37 -27.63
N SER A 46 17.58 -20.05 -28.66
CA SER A 46 18.96 -20.53 -28.77
C SER A 46 19.83 -20.00 -27.64
N PHE A 47 19.65 -18.73 -27.26
CA PHE A 47 20.31 -18.13 -26.12
C PHE A 47 19.89 -18.79 -24.80
N ALA A 48 18.58 -18.91 -24.55
CA ALA A 48 18.05 -19.54 -23.34
C ALA A 48 18.57 -20.99 -23.18
N ALA A 49 18.61 -21.76 -24.27
CA ALA A 49 19.20 -23.09 -24.29
C ALA A 49 20.71 -23.09 -23.98
N ALA A 50 21.48 -22.13 -24.54
CA ALA A 50 22.91 -22.01 -24.33
C ALA A 50 23.29 -21.67 -22.87
N VAL A 51 22.49 -20.84 -22.19
CA VAL A 51 22.69 -20.51 -20.76
C VAL A 51 21.98 -21.50 -19.81
N GLY A 52 21.28 -22.50 -20.36
CA GLY A 52 20.52 -23.49 -19.59
C GLY A 52 19.27 -22.94 -18.91
N ASN A 53 18.76 -21.79 -19.34
CA ASN A 53 17.55 -21.16 -18.83
C ASN A 53 16.30 -21.93 -19.32
N ARG A 54 15.63 -22.61 -18.37
CA ARG A 54 14.42 -23.42 -18.60
C ARG A 54 13.12 -22.75 -18.14
N GLY A 55 13.10 -21.42 -17.97
CA GLY A 55 11.89 -20.70 -17.54
C GLY A 55 10.72 -20.90 -18.51
N GLU A 56 9.50 -21.09 -17.97
CA GLU A 56 8.28 -21.32 -18.77
C GLU A 56 7.97 -20.14 -19.73
N ALA A 57 8.34 -18.92 -19.36
CA ALA A 57 8.19 -17.72 -20.18
C ALA A 57 8.95 -17.81 -21.53
N PHE A 58 10.00 -18.63 -21.60
CA PHE A 58 10.88 -18.79 -22.78
C PHE A 58 10.53 -20.04 -23.61
N ALA A 59 9.58 -20.86 -23.14
CA ALA A 59 9.09 -22.03 -23.86
C ALA A 59 8.06 -21.69 -24.95
N GLY A 60 7.56 -20.45 -24.97
CA GLY A 60 6.54 -19.96 -25.89
C GLY A 60 5.15 -20.52 -25.54
N MET A 61 4.26 -19.68 -25.03
CA MET A 61 2.86 -20.06 -24.81
C MET A 61 2.03 -19.79 -26.07
N ILE A 62 1.08 -20.68 -26.39
CA ILE A 62 0.17 -20.49 -27.53
C ILE A 62 -0.67 -19.22 -27.28
N GLY A 63 -0.46 -18.19 -28.11
CA GLY A 63 -1.25 -16.95 -28.10
C GLY A 63 -0.62 -15.75 -27.38
N ALA A 64 0.61 -15.85 -26.87
CA ALA A 64 1.36 -14.72 -26.29
C ALA A 64 2.77 -14.61 -26.90
N PRO A 65 3.29 -13.38 -27.14
CA PRO A 65 4.66 -13.19 -27.62
C PRO A 65 5.66 -13.69 -26.59
N MET A 66 6.73 -14.34 -27.04
CA MET A 66 7.75 -14.89 -26.16
C MET A 66 8.58 -13.77 -25.52
N GLU A 67 8.73 -13.81 -24.20
CA GLU A 67 9.59 -12.87 -23.48
C GLU A 67 11.07 -13.18 -23.71
N ALA A 68 11.93 -12.17 -23.73
CA ALA A 68 13.37 -12.31 -23.77
C ALA A 68 13.95 -12.19 -22.34
N PRO A 69 14.83 -13.12 -21.90
CA PRO A 69 15.51 -13.02 -20.61
C PRO A 69 16.23 -11.67 -20.41
N LEU A 70 16.34 -11.18 -19.18
CA LEU A 70 17.00 -9.87 -18.93
C LEU A 70 18.45 -9.83 -19.44
N ASP A 71 19.19 -10.93 -19.28
CA ASP A 71 20.56 -11.09 -19.78
C ASP A 71 20.65 -11.12 -21.31
N PHE A 72 19.55 -11.42 -22.02
CA PHE A 72 19.50 -11.28 -23.48
C PHE A 72 19.78 -9.84 -23.94
N GLY A 73 19.54 -8.85 -23.07
CA GLY A 73 19.94 -7.46 -23.30
C GLY A 73 21.38 -7.29 -23.76
N ILE A 74 22.30 -8.11 -23.24
CA ILE A 74 23.71 -8.04 -23.64
C ILE A 74 23.91 -8.39 -25.11
N VAL A 75 23.08 -9.27 -25.68
CA VAL A 75 23.16 -9.66 -27.10
C VAL A 75 22.83 -8.45 -27.98
N ALA A 76 21.77 -7.71 -27.64
CA ALA A 76 21.36 -6.50 -28.36
C ALA A 76 22.33 -5.31 -28.12
N ALA A 77 22.98 -5.27 -26.96
CA ALA A 77 23.87 -4.18 -26.57
C ALA A 77 25.35 -4.40 -26.90
N TRP A 78 25.78 -5.65 -27.15
CA TRP A 78 27.18 -6.06 -27.26
C TRP A 78 27.99 -5.14 -28.15
N LYS A 79 27.49 -4.89 -29.37
CA LYS A 79 28.19 -4.06 -30.34
C LYS A 79 28.40 -2.62 -29.84
N ALA A 80 27.39 -2.04 -29.20
CA ALA A 80 27.48 -0.68 -28.67
C ALA A 80 28.46 -0.60 -27.49
N ILE A 81 28.46 -1.61 -26.59
CA ILE A 81 29.31 -1.64 -25.40
C ILE A 81 30.79 -1.86 -25.76
N MET A 82 31.08 -2.71 -26.75
CA MET A 82 32.46 -3.07 -27.08
C MET A 82 33.18 -2.03 -27.93
N LYS A 83 32.48 -1.27 -28.79
CA LYS A 83 33.08 -0.24 -29.65
C LYS A 83 33.93 0.81 -28.91
N PRO A 84 33.48 1.40 -27.78
CA PRO A 84 34.27 2.40 -27.05
C PRO A 84 35.63 1.90 -26.56
N LEU A 85 35.78 0.59 -26.31
CA LEU A 85 37.04 -0.02 -25.87
C LEU A 85 38.18 0.14 -26.90
N PHE A 86 37.84 0.36 -28.17
CA PHE A 86 38.83 0.57 -29.24
C PHE A 86 39.33 2.01 -29.34
N ALA A 87 38.59 2.98 -28.78
CA ALA A 87 39.01 4.38 -28.67
C ALA A 87 40.09 4.58 -27.58
N ILE A 88 40.28 3.59 -26.70
CA ILE A 88 41.21 3.66 -25.58
C ILE A 88 42.60 3.17 -26.01
N ASN A 89 43.65 3.91 -25.67
CA ASN A 89 45.02 3.54 -25.99
C ASN A 89 45.59 2.51 -24.99
N ALA A 90 45.05 1.28 -25.03
CA ALA A 90 45.45 0.19 -24.15
C ALA A 90 45.42 -1.18 -24.86
N ASP A 91 46.13 -2.16 -24.30
CA ASP A 91 46.26 -3.50 -24.88
C ASP A 91 45.02 -4.36 -24.56
N ILE A 92 44.11 -4.48 -25.53
CA ILE A 92 42.86 -5.23 -25.39
C ILE A 92 43.06 -6.73 -25.14
N LEU A 93 44.24 -7.28 -25.47
CA LEU A 93 44.57 -8.68 -25.15
C LEU A 93 44.74 -8.90 -23.63
N LYS A 94 44.96 -7.83 -22.86
CA LYS A 94 45.06 -7.87 -21.40
C LYS A 94 43.78 -7.44 -20.69
N LEU A 95 42.68 -7.26 -21.44
CA LEU A 95 41.39 -6.84 -20.93
C LEU A 95 40.81 -7.92 -20.01
N VAL A 96 40.24 -7.49 -18.89
CA VAL A 96 39.46 -8.32 -17.97
C VAL A 96 38.09 -7.69 -17.79
N HIS A 97 37.03 -8.48 -17.91
CA HIS A 97 35.67 -8.04 -17.57
C HIS A 97 35.49 -8.18 -16.07
N LEU A 98 35.26 -7.07 -15.36
CA LEU A 98 35.18 -7.04 -13.90
C LEU A 98 33.76 -7.22 -13.37
N SER A 99 32.79 -6.52 -13.97
CA SER A 99 31.40 -6.61 -13.54
C SER A 99 30.44 -6.24 -14.66
N ASN A 100 29.21 -6.73 -14.55
CA ASN A 100 28.12 -6.38 -15.44
C ASN A 100 26.85 -6.15 -14.64
N GLN A 101 26.12 -5.09 -14.95
CA GLN A 101 24.89 -4.69 -14.28
C GLN A 101 23.78 -4.47 -15.31
N PHE A 102 22.59 -4.99 -15.00
CA PHE A 102 21.35 -4.80 -15.75
C PHE A 102 20.38 -4.01 -14.86
N ARG A 103 19.77 -2.96 -15.42
CA ARG A 103 18.78 -2.14 -14.73
C ARG A 103 17.58 -1.92 -15.63
N MET A 104 16.41 -2.35 -15.20
CA MET A 104 15.16 -2.05 -15.90
C MET A 104 14.73 -0.61 -15.60
N VAL A 105 14.27 0.10 -16.64
CA VAL A 105 13.67 1.42 -16.47
C VAL A 105 12.29 1.25 -15.83
N ALA A 106 12.02 2.02 -14.76
CA ALA A 106 10.80 1.88 -13.98
C ALA A 106 9.53 2.04 -14.86
N GLY A 107 8.60 1.10 -14.73
CA GLY A 107 7.33 1.09 -15.47
C GLY A 107 7.42 0.53 -16.90
N GLN A 108 8.60 0.14 -17.38
CA GLN A 108 8.75 -0.53 -18.68
C GLN A 108 8.53 -2.04 -18.56
N GLN A 109 7.98 -2.64 -19.61
CA GLN A 109 7.86 -4.09 -19.71
C GLN A 109 9.16 -4.71 -20.24
N PRO A 110 9.45 -5.98 -19.90
CA PRO A 110 10.53 -6.76 -20.49
C PRO A 110 10.54 -6.74 -22.02
N LEU A 111 11.67 -7.14 -22.58
CA LEU A 111 11.82 -7.29 -24.03
C LEU A 111 11.07 -8.52 -24.52
N HIS A 112 10.46 -8.45 -25.71
CA HIS A 112 9.69 -9.54 -26.29
C HIS A 112 10.15 -9.85 -27.72
N GLU A 113 9.82 -11.04 -28.21
CA GLU A 113 9.89 -11.37 -29.63
C GLU A 113 9.14 -10.31 -30.46
N GLY A 114 9.76 -9.88 -31.56
CA GLY A 114 9.23 -8.88 -32.48
C GLY A 114 9.60 -7.45 -32.10
N ASP A 115 10.15 -7.21 -30.90
CA ASP A 115 10.64 -5.90 -30.53
C ASP A 115 11.79 -5.46 -31.46
N VAL A 116 11.74 -4.21 -31.89
CA VAL A 116 12.82 -3.55 -32.61
C VAL A 116 13.52 -2.62 -31.64
N VAL A 117 14.77 -2.95 -31.31
CA VAL A 117 15.55 -2.21 -30.32
C VAL A 117 16.77 -1.54 -30.94
N THR A 118 17.16 -0.42 -30.34
CA THR A 118 18.41 0.30 -30.67
C THR A 118 19.18 0.57 -29.39
N THR A 119 20.49 0.31 -29.41
CA THR A 119 21.34 0.55 -28.24
C THR A 119 22.26 1.73 -28.47
N MET A 120 22.35 2.60 -27.47
CA MET A 120 23.30 3.71 -27.40
C MET A 120 24.21 3.51 -26.18
N ALA A 121 25.52 3.58 -26.35
CA ALA A 121 26.48 3.39 -25.27
C ALA A 121 27.48 4.55 -25.19
N SER A 122 27.86 4.89 -23.97
CA SER A 122 28.83 5.94 -23.66
C SER A 122 29.80 5.47 -22.59
N VAL A 123 31.05 5.94 -22.64
CA VAL A 123 32.02 5.70 -21.56
C VAL A 123 31.66 6.59 -20.38
N THR A 124 31.37 6.00 -19.23
CA THR A 124 30.98 6.74 -18.02
C THR A 124 32.15 6.91 -17.06
N ALA A 125 33.16 6.04 -17.09
CA ALA A 125 34.36 6.23 -16.29
C ALA A 125 35.62 5.67 -16.97
N ILE A 126 36.72 6.41 -16.83
CA ILE A 126 38.08 5.92 -17.08
C ILE A 126 38.90 6.29 -15.86
N VAL A 127 39.39 5.30 -15.12
CA VAL A 127 40.13 5.53 -13.87
C VAL A 127 41.38 4.68 -13.84
N ASN A 128 42.53 5.31 -13.63
CA ASN A 128 43.77 4.60 -13.38
C ASN A 128 43.75 4.03 -11.96
N GLN A 129 43.93 2.72 -11.85
CA GLN A 129 44.03 1.97 -10.60
C GLN A 129 45.42 1.35 -10.49
N GLU A 130 45.75 0.82 -9.31
CA GLU A 130 47.06 0.20 -9.03
C GLU A 130 47.41 -0.91 -10.03
N PHE A 131 46.43 -1.72 -10.44
CA PHE A 131 46.64 -2.90 -11.30
C PHE A 131 46.23 -2.70 -12.76
N GLY A 132 45.82 -1.51 -13.16
CA GLY A 132 45.36 -1.26 -14.52
C GLY A 132 44.52 0.00 -14.71
N LYS A 133 44.05 0.21 -15.94
CA LYS A 133 43.09 1.25 -16.28
C LYS A 133 41.69 0.65 -16.33
N MET A 134 40.83 1.07 -15.41
CA MET A 134 39.43 0.67 -15.35
C MET A 134 38.62 1.54 -16.31
N VAL A 135 37.72 0.90 -17.07
CA VAL A 135 36.84 1.54 -18.04
C VAL A 135 35.42 1.05 -17.78
N GLU A 136 34.50 1.99 -17.59
CA GLU A 136 33.07 1.71 -17.44
C GLU A 136 32.33 2.21 -18.66
N VAL A 137 31.47 1.36 -19.20
CA VAL A 137 30.61 1.67 -20.35
C VAL A 137 29.17 1.43 -19.94
N THR A 138 28.33 2.44 -20.13
CA THR A 138 26.90 2.35 -19.89
C THR A 138 26.16 2.40 -21.21
N ALA A 139 25.30 1.41 -21.44
CA ALA A 139 24.48 1.28 -22.63
C ALA A 139 23.00 1.32 -22.30
N VAL A 140 22.23 2.09 -23.06
CA VAL A 140 20.78 2.21 -22.95
C VAL A 140 20.13 1.56 -24.17
N ILE A 141 19.31 0.54 -23.91
CA ILE A 141 18.49 -0.12 -24.92
C ILE A 141 17.16 0.64 -25.02
N ASN A 142 16.84 1.09 -26.22
CA ASN A 142 15.60 1.79 -26.53
C ASN A 142 14.69 0.92 -27.38
N ARG A 143 13.39 0.89 -27.06
CA ARG A 143 12.32 0.31 -27.87
C ARG A 143 11.36 1.43 -28.25
N ASN A 144 11.08 1.59 -29.54
CA ASN A 144 10.20 2.66 -30.06
C ASN A 144 10.59 4.07 -29.56
N GLY A 145 11.90 4.33 -29.44
CA GLY A 145 12.45 5.62 -28.96
C GLY A 145 12.38 5.84 -27.45
N SER A 146 11.86 4.89 -26.67
CA SER A 146 11.83 4.95 -25.20
C SER A 146 12.86 4.01 -24.58
N ALA A 147 13.57 4.47 -23.55
CA ALA A 147 14.53 3.65 -22.82
C ALA A 147 13.83 2.52 -22.05
N VAL A 148 14.29 1.29 -22.22
CA VAL A 148 13.73 0.09 -21.57
C VAL A 148 14.67 -0.47 -20.51
N MET A 149 15.96 -0.54 -20.83
CA MET A 149 16.98 -1.14 -19.98
C MET A 149 18.31 -0.42 -20.11
N GLU A 150 19.02 -0.31 -19.00
CA GLU A 150 20.39 0.16 -18.91
C GLU A 150 21.32 -1.01 -18.55
N ILE A 151 22.45 -1.09 -19.24
CA ILE A 151 23.49 -2.10 -18.99
C ILE A 151 24.80 -1.37 -18.72
N THR A 152 25.39 -1.60 -17.55
CA THR A 152 26.67 -1.02 -17.17
C THR A 152 27.71 -2.12 -17.04
N SER A 153 28.74 -2.08 -17.88
CA SER A 153 29.85 -3.04 -17.89
C SER A 153 31.15 -2.37 -17.49
N GLN A 154 31.92 -3.02 -16.60
CA GLN A 154 33.22 -2.54 -16.15
C GLN A 154 34.33 -3.46 -16.64
N PHE A 155 35.36 -2.88 -17.26
CA PHE A 155 36.51 -3.57 -17.78
C PHE A 155 37.81 -3.04 -17.15
N LEU A 156 38.86 -3.85 -17.17
CA LEU A 156 40.19 -3.49 -16.70
C LEU A 156 41.24 -3.84 -17.75
N TYR A 157 41.94 -2.84 -18.23
CA TYR A 157 43.18 -3.05 -18.98
C TYR A 157 44.32 -3.21 -17.98
N ARG A 158 44.83 -4.43 -17.80
CA ARG A 158 45.93 -4.68 -16.87
C ARG A 158 47.22 -4.01 -17.32
N GLY A 159 47.95 -3.43 -16.37
CA GLY A 159 49.22 -2.74 -16.60
C GLY A 159 49.36 -1.48 -15.75
N THR A 160 50.36 -0.67 -16.05
CA THR A 160 50.61 0.60 -15.36
C THR A 160 50.30 1.76 -16.30
N TYR A 161 49.52 2.73 -15.83
CA TYR A 161 49.06 3.87 -16.63
C TYR A 161 49.22 5.16 -15.82
N ASN A 162 49.92 6.15 -16.38
CA ASN A 162 50.25 7.42 -15.72
C ASN A 162 49.60 8.64 -16.40
N ASP A 163 48.55 8.42 -17.19
CA ASP A 163 47.81 9.41 -17.99
C ASP A 163 46.56 9.93 -17.25
N ALA A 164 46.77 10.52 -16.07
CA ALA A 164 45.68 11.03 -15.23
C ALA A 164 44.83 12.10 -15.93
N GLU A 165 45.40 12.86 -16.86
CA GLU A 165 44.71 13.86 -17.67
C GLU A 165 43.65 13.29 -18.61
N LYS A 166 43.66 11.97 -18.86
CA LYS A 166 42.67 11.24 -19.68
C LYS A 166 41.69 10.43 -18.82
N THR A 167 41.68 10.66 -17.52
CA THR A 167 40.78 9.99 -16.57
C THR A 167 39.59 10.86 -16.24
N PHE A 168 38.42 10.24 -16.08
CA PHE A 168 37.20 10.93 -15.69
C PHE A 168 36.21 9.93 -15.07
N ARG A 169 35.19 10.45 -14.40
CA ARG A 169 34.03 9.68 -13.96
C ARG A 169 32.80 10.57 -14.03
N ILE A 170 31.76 10.06 -14.66
CA ILE A 170 30.43 10.62 -14.71
C ILE A 170 29.54 9.66 -13.91
N SER A 171 29.03 10.11 -12.77
CA SER A 171 28.08 9.36 -11.94
C SER A 171 26.76 10.09 -11.86
N ALA A 172 25.66 9.32 -11.92
CA ALA A 172 24.38 9.78 -11.41
C ALA A 172 24.39 9.61 -9.89
N GLU A 173 24.15 10.68 -9.14
CA GLU A 173 24.01 10.62 -7.69
C GLU A 173 22.59 10.21 -7.32
N ASP A 174 22.43 9.54 -6.17
CA ASP A 174 21.12 9.16 -5.66
C ASP A 174 20.26 10.40 -5.38
N GLU A 175 18.95 10.28 -5.61
CA GLU A 175 17.99 11.30 -5.20
C GLU A 175 17.98 11.40 -3.67
N ILE A 176 18.23 12.60 -3.14
CA ILE A 176 18.23 12.89 -1.70
C ILE A 176 17.10 13.84 -1.38
N HIS A 177 16.20 13.40 -0.50
CA HIS A 177 15.14 14.24 0.03
C HIS A 177 15.60 14.98 1.29
N VAL A 178 15.53 16.31 1.27
CA VAL A 178 15.85 17.17 2.43
C VAL A 178 14.57 17.84 2.91
N GLN A 179 14.18 17.57 4.16
CA GLN A 179 13.05 18.25 4.77
C GLN A 179 13.47 19.59 5.37
N MET A 180 12.99 20.69 4.80
CA MET A 180 13.22 22.03 5.35
C MET A 180 12.33 22.25 6.57
N ARG A 181 12.93 22.41 7.76
CA ARG A 181 12.16 22.54 9.02
C ARG A 181 11.99 23.98 9.45
N ASN A 182 12.94 24.85 9.11
CA ASN A 182 12.96 26.23 9.56
C ASN A 182 13.60 27.19 8.52
N ALA A 183 13.48 28.49 8.76
CA ALA A 183 14.03 29.52 7.89
C ALA A 183 15.58 29.47 7.79
N LYS A 184 16.27 28.94 8.80
CA LYS A 184 17.73 28.78 8.78
C LYS A 184 18.16 27.73 7.76
N ASP A 185 17.42 26.61 7.63
CA ASP A 185 17.69 25.58 6.63
C ASP A 185 17.63 26.16 5.21
N ILE A 186 16.61 26.98 4.95
CA ILE A 186 16.43 27.69 3.67
C ILE A 186 17.58 28.68 3.43
N ALA A 187 17.95 29.46 4.43
CA ALA A 187 19.04 30.42 4.33
C ALA A 187 20.39 29.75 4.05
N ILE A 188 20.66 28.58 4.66
CA ILE A 188 21.88 27.81 4.41
C ILE A 188 21.96 27.37 2.94
N LEU A 189 20.86 26.91 2.36
CA LEU A 189 20.84 26.48 0.96
C LEU A 189 21.04 27.67 0.00
N ASN A 190 20.36 28.78 0.24
CA ASN A 190 20.51 29.98 -0.57
C ASN A 190 21.92 30.58 -0.51
N ALA A 191 22.67 30.36 0.59
CA ALA A 191 24.01 30.87 0.77
C ALA A 191 25.12 30.05 0.07
N LYS A 192 24.82 28.84 -0.45
CA LYS A 192 25.83 27.95 -1.04
C LYS A 192 25.80 27.99 -2.57
N PRO A 193 26.87 28.45 -3.25
CA PRO A 193 26.95 28.37 -4.71
C PRO A 193 26.98 26.89 -5.17
N CYS A 194 26.19 26.57 -6.20
CA CYS A 194 25.95 25.20 -6.71
C CYS A 194 27.13 24.57 -7.48
N SER A 195 28.31 25.20 -7.51
CA SER A 195 29.39 24.86 -8.44
C SER A 195 30.40 23.82 -7.92
N ALA A 196 30.18 23.17 -6.77
CA ALA A 196 31.09 22.14 -6.26
C ALA A 196 30.39 21.07 -5.38
N ASN A 197 31.07 19.92 -5.22
CA ASN A 197 30.72 18.77 -4.35
C ASN A 197 30.33 19.09 -2.86
N PRO A 198 30.56 20.27 -2.25
CA PRO A 198 29.91 20.68 -0.99
C PRO A 198 28.38 20.60 -0.93
N VAL A 199 27.67 20.63 -2.06
CA VAL A 199 26.21 20.41 -2.09
C VAL A 199 25.89 18.96 -1.75
N LEU A 200 26.54 18.00 -2.40
CA LEU A 200 26.37 16.57 -2.12
C LEU A 200 26.72 16.26 -0.64
N GLY A 201 27.82 16.82 -0.13
CA GLY A 201 28.16 16.67 1.29
C GLY A 201 27.13 17.30 2.25
N TYR A 202 26.39 18.33 1.84
CA TYR A 202 25.25 18.85 2.61
C TYR A 202 24.04 17.93 2.51
N LEU A 203 23.68 17.49 1.30
CA LEU A 203 22.58 16.56 1.06
C LEU A 203 22.79 15.25 1.84
N GLN A 204 23.99 14.67 1.81
CA GLN A 204 24.32 13.46 2.56
C GLN A 204 24.26 13.64 4.09
N ARG A 205 24.50 14.85 4.60
CA ARG A 205 24.46 15.14 6.05
C ARG A 205 23.08 15.51 6.56
N HIS A 206 22.24 16.10 5.72
CA HIS A 206 20.98 16.73 6.14
C HIS A 206 19.74 16.19 5.44
N GLY A 207 19.91 15.37 4.41
CA GLY A 207 18.84 14.67 3.71
C GLY A 207 18.90 13.16 3.92
N GLU A 208 17.90 12.50 3.37
CA GLU A 208 17.81 11.04 3.34
C GLU A 208 17.68 10.57 1.89
N PRO A 209 18.39 9.50 1.48
CA PRO A 209 18.20 8.89 0.16
C PRO A 209 16.73 8.48 -0.04
N VAL A 210 16.17 8.79 -1.21
CA VAL A 210 14.80 8.38 -1.57
C VAL A 210 14.70 6.85 -1.68
N GLN A 211 15.73 6.23 -2.26
CA GLN A 211 15.88 4.78 -2.33
C GLN A 211 16.82 4.32 -1.22
N LYS A 212 16.26 3.63 -0.23
CA LYS A 212 17.01 3.14 0.92
C LYS A 212 16.94 1.61 0.98
N ILE A 213 18.11 0.98 0.87
CA ILE A 213 18.28 -0.43 1.18
C ILE A 213 18.23 -0.58 2.70
N VAL A 214 17.33 -1.43 3.18
CA VAL A 214 17.16 -1.75 4.60
C VAL A 214 17.63 -3.18 4.84
N PRO A 215 18.81 -3.39 5.44
CA PRO A 215 19.31 -4.72 5.77
C PRO A 215 18.35 -5.48 6.68
N LEU A 216 18.27 -6.79 6.48
CA LEU A 216 17.65 -7.69 7.45
C LEU A 216 18.59 -7.89 8.64
N ASP A 217 18.02 -8.04 9.84
CA ASP A 217 18.80 -8.31 11.05
C ASP A 217 19.64 -9.59 10.90
N ASN A 218 19.10 -10.60 10.22
CA ASN A 218 19.81 -11.81 9.83
C ASN A 218 19.52 -12.12 8.35
N PRO A 219 20.55 -12.30 7.51
CA PRO A 219 20.38 -12.83 6.16
C PRO A 219 19.65 -14.17 6.20
N ILE A 220 18.64 -14.34 5.36
CA ILE A 220 17.85 -15.57 5.29
C ILE A 220 18.43 -16.41 4.14
N PRO A 221 19.04 -17.58 4.41
CA PRO A 221 19.43 -18.51 3.36
C PRO A 221 18.19 -18.95 2.60
N ILE A 222 18.26 -18.92 1.28
CA ILE A 222 17.21 -19.51 0.46
C ILE A 222 17.59 -21.00 0.30
N GLU A 223 16.81 -21.88 0.93
CA GLU A 223 17.02 -23.34 0.91
C GLU A 223 15.93 -24.04 0.08
N GLY A 224 16.16 -25.31 -0.29
CA GLY A 224 15.16 -26.14 -0.98
C GLY A 224 15.44 -26.39 -2.46
N PHE A 225 16.69 -26.26 -2.92
CA PHE A 225 17.06 -26.49 -4.32
C PHE A 225 17.46 -27.96 -4.55
N GLU A 226 16.72 -28.66 -5.42
CA GLU A 226 17.11 -29.98 -5.93
C GLU A 226 18.36 -29.89 -6.84
N SER A 227 19.03 -31.03 -7.05
CA SER A 227 20.41 -31.18 -7.54
C SER A 227 20.74 -30.73 -8.98
N GLN A 228 19.84 -30.01 -9.65
CA GLN A 228 20.10 -29.33 -10.93
C GLN A 228 19.36 -27.98 -10.94
N PHE A 229 20.08 -26.89 -10.63
CA PHE A 229 19.51 -25.54 -10.71
C PHE A 229 20.22 -24.69 -11.76
N CYS A 230 19.44 -23.87 -12.47
CA CYS A 230 19.94 -22.78 -13.31
C CYS A 230 19.65 -21.47 -12.58
N VAL A 231 20.71 -20.75 -12.19
CA VAL A 231 20.58 -19.40 -11.65
C VAL A 231 20.23 -18.47 -12.79
N GLN A 232 19.05 -17.87 -12.72
CA GLN A 232 18.59 -16.89 -13.70
C GLN A 232 18.69 -15.49 -13.12
N ILE A 233 18.99 -14.53 -13.99
CA ILE A 233 18.85 -13.12 -13.63
C ILE A 233 17.35 -12.85 -13.46
N PRO A 234 16.90 -12.19 -12.37
CA PRO A 234 15.49 -11.80 -12.25
C PRO A 234 15.08 -10.84 -13.37
N GLU A 235 13.78 -10.64 -13.56
CA GLU A 235 13.24 -9.65 -14.50
C GLU A 235 13.60 -8.19 -14.13
N SER A 236 14.11 -7.98 -12.92
CA SER A 236 14.48 -6.69 -12.34
C SER A 236 16.00 -6.51 -12.19
N ASN A 237 16.43 -5.44 -11.52
CA ASN A 237 17.84 -5.03 -11.49
C ASN A 237 18.76 -6.13 -10.93
N ALA A 238 19.89 -6.35 -11.58
CA ALA A 238 20.89 -7.31 -11.15
C ALA A 238 22.30 -6.82 -11.48
N ARG A 239 23.26 -7.11 -10.59
CA ARG A 239 24.67 -6.81 -10.78
C ARG A 239 25.50 -8.02 -10.41
N ALA A 240 26.43 -8.41 -11.27
CA ALA A 240 27.39 -9.47 -11.01
C ALA A 240 28.82 -8.92 -11.09
N SER A 241 29.67 -9.38 -10.19
CA SER A 241 31.11 -9.10 -10.14
C SER A 241 31.90 -10.39 -10.29
N PHE A 242 32.86 -10.40 -11.21
CA PHE A 242 33.72 -11.55 -11.51
C PHE A 242 35.01 -11.43 -10.70
N GLN A 243 35.22 -12.33 -9.75
CA GLN A 243 36.33 -12.26 -8.80
C GLN A 243 37.48 -13.19 -9.19
N ALA A 244 37.17 -14.35 -9.77
CA ALA A 244 38.17 -15.30 -10.25
C ALA A 244 37.66 -16.02 -11.51
N MET A 245 38.60 -16.60 -12.25
CA MET A 245 38.30 -17.35 -13.48
C MET A 245 37.80 -18.75 -13.13
N VAL A 246 36.94 -19.29 -14.00
CA VAL A 246 36.44 -20.66 -13.96
C VAL A 246 36.85 -21.38 -15.24
N MET A 247 37.13 -22.68 -15.14
CA MET A 247 37.51 -23.53 -16.25
C MET A 247 36.33 -24.44 -16.66
N PRO A 248 36.25 -24.86 -17.94
CA PRO A 248 35.26 -25.84 -18.36
C PRO A 248 35.32 -27.11 -17.51
N GLY A 249 34.18 -27.52 -16.95
CA GLY A 249 34.07 -28.68 -16.07
C GLY A 249 34.21 -28.39 -14.57
N ASP A 250 34.55 -27.15 -14.18
CA ASP A 250 34.54 -26.76 -12.77
C ASP A 250 33.13 -26.89 -12.16
N GLN A 251 33.07 -27.46 -10.97
CA GLN A 251 31.84 -27.48 -10.16
C GLN A 251 31.81 -26.25 -9.25
N LEU A 252 30.69 -25.52 -9.30
CA LEU A 252 30.47 -24.32 -8.50
C LEU A 252 29.39 -24.59 -7.45
N THR A 253 29.69 -24.23 -6.20
CA THR A 253 28.71 -24.17 -5.12
C THR A 253 28.16 -22.74 -5.07
N VAL A 254 26.84 -22.60 -5.21
CA VAL A 254 26.15 -21.31 -5.17
C VAL A 254 25.34 -21.18 -3.90
N SER A 255 25.59 -20.13 -3.14
CA SER A 255 24.82 -19.76 -1.97
C SER A 255 24.00 -18.50 -2.26
N ILE A 256 22.71 -18.52 -1.90
CA ILE A 256 21.78 -17.41 -2.15
C ILE A 256 21.17 -16.97 -0.82
N TYR A 257 21.18 -15.67 -0.57
CA TYR A 257 20.70 -15.06 0.66
C TYR A 257 19.75 -13.92 0.34
N HIS A 258 18.61 -13.87 1.03
CA HIS A 258 17.84 -12.63 1.14
C HIS A 258 18.48 -11.77 2.24
N THR A 259 19.04 -10.62 1.87
CA THR A 259 19.91 -9.82 2.77
C THR A 259 19.29 -8.49 3.17
N ALA A 260 18.44 -7.90 2.34
CA ALA A 260 17.84 -6.59 2.59
C ALA A 260 16.52 -6.41 1.85
N MET A 261 15.84 -5.30 2.12
CA MET A 261 14.65 -4.84 1.40
C MET A 261 14.90 -3.47 0.76
N LEU A 262 14.33 -3.23 -0.41
CA LEU A 262 14.39 -1.94 -1.12
C LEU A 262 13.00 -1.61 -1.68
N GLN A 263 12.27 -0.71 -1.00
CA GLN A 263 10.95 -0.22 -1.44
C GLN A 263 9.96 -1.32 -1.87
N GLY A 264 9.89 -2.40 -1.10
CA GLY A 264 9.03 -3.54 -1.36
C GLY A 264 9.65 -4.62 -2.24
N ARG A 265 10.91 -4.47 -2.66
CA ARG A 265 11.66 -5.51 -3.37
C ARG A 265 12.64 -6.18 -2.42
N LYS A 266 12.82 -7.49 -2.59
CA LYS A 266 13.85 -8.26 -1.88
C LYS A 266 15.20 -7.96 -2.52
N VAL A 267 16.21 -7.72 -1.70
CA VAL A 267 17.61 -7.68 -2.13
C VAL A 267 18.21 -9.04 -1.84
N ILE A 268 18.57 -9.73 -2.92
CA ILE A 268 19.12 -11.07 -2.91
C ILE A 268 20.61 -10.96 -3.22
N LYS A 269 21.44 -11.55 -2.36
CA LYS A 269 22.87 -11.70 -2.59
C LYS A 269 23.17 -13.14 -2.95
N LEU A 270 24.00 -13.31 -3.97
CA LEU A 270 24.48 -14.59 -4.46
C LEU A 270 26.00 -14.64 -4.36
N GLU A 271 26.53 -15.76 -3.89
CA GLU A 271 27.95 -16.05 -3.85
C GLU A 271 28.21 -17.40 -4.51
N ALA A 272 29.02 -17.43 -5.57
CA ALA A 272 29.48 -18.65 -6.21
C ALA A 272 30.93 -18.93 -5.83
N ARG A 273 31.21 -20.15 -5.41
CA ARG A 273 32.55 -20.63 -5.03
C ARG A 273 32.93 -21.86 -5.82
N ASN A 274 34.19 -21.96 -6.21
CA ASN A 274 34.71 -23.18 -6.84
C ASN A 274 34.91 -24.31 -5.82
N SER A 275 35.33 -25.48 -6.29
CA SER A 275 35.61 -26.67 -5.46
C SER A 275 36.71 -26.47 -4.42
N LYS A 276 37.54 -25.42 -4.54
CA LYS A 276 38.57 -25.03 -3.56
C LYS A 276 38.04 -24.05 -2.50
N GLY A 277 36.78 -23.63 -2.59
CA GLY A 277 36.15 -22.66 -1.70
C GLY A 277 36.45 -21.19 -2.05
N GLU A 278 37.17 -20.93 -3.13
CA GLU A 278 37.47 -19.57 -3.62
C GLU A 278 36.23 -18.96 -4.26
N MET A 279 35.92 -17.69 -3.92
CA MET A 279 34.80 -16.96 -4.50
C MET A 279 35.13 -16.57 -5.95
N VAL A 280 34.33 -17.06 -6.89
CA VAL A 280 34.52 -16.80 -8.32
C VAL A 280 33.58 -15.71 -8.82
N MET A 281 32.40 -15.60 -8.22
CA MET A 281 31.40 -14.60 -8.56
C MET A 281 30.60 -14.19 -7.34
N SER A 282 30.26 -12.91 -7.26
CA SER A 282 29.26 -12.38 -6.34
C SER A 282 28.23 -11.59 -7.14
N ALA A 283 26.95 -11.71 -6.81
CA ALA A 283 25.91 -10.93 -7.45
C ALA A 283 24.89 -10.40 -6.44
N ASP A 284 24.32 -9.24 -6.75
CA ASP A 284 23.20 -8.64 -6.04
C ASP A 284 22.04 -8.50 -7.02
N ALA A 285 20.84 -8.85 -6.57
CA ALA A 285 19.63 -8.86 -7.35
C ALA A 285 18.49 -8.22 -6.56
N GLU A 286 17.76 -7.33 -7.19
CA GLU A 286 16.49 -6.84 -6.68
C GLU A 286 15.39 -7.72 -7.25
N VAL A 287 14.47 -8.21 -6.42
CA VAL A 287 13.39 -9.11 -6.84
C VAL A 287 12.06 -8.60 -6.29
N ASP A 288 11.06 -8.47 -7.15
CA ASP A 288 9.72 -8.05 -6.74
C ASP A 288 9.09 -9.05 -5.76
N GLN A 289 8.30 -8.51 -4.83
CA GLN A 289 7.43 -9.34 -4.00
C GLN A 289 6.22 -9.82 -4.81
N PRO A 290 5.60 -10.95 -4.43
CA PRO A 290 4.30 -11.33 -4.96
C PRO A 290 3.28 -10.19 -4.80
N SER A 291 2.33 -10.09 -5.74
CA SER A 291 1.26 -9.10 -5.65
C SER A 291 0.55 -9.19 -4.31
N ALA A 292 0.39 -8.05 -3.64
CA ALA A 292 -0.14 -7.98 -2.29
C ALA A 292 -1.36 -7.04 -2.23
N ALA A 293 -2.31 -7.40 -1.36
CA ALA A 293 -3.40 -6.52 -0.97
C ALA A 293 -3.33 -6.22 0.53
N TYR A 294 -3.35 -4.94 0.90
CA TYR A 294 -3.41 -4.54 2.31
C TYR A 294 -4.87 -4.32 2.73
N ILE A 295 -5.31 -5.07 3.74
CA ILE A 295 -6.67 -4.97 4.28
C ILE A 295 -6.59 -4.46 5.72
N PHE A 296 -7.24 -3.33 5.97
CA PHE A 296 -7.27 -2.66 7.27
C PHE A 296 -8.52 -3.07 8.05
N THR A 297 -8.37 -3.26 9.36
CA THR A 297 -9.41 -3.83 10.21
C THR A 297 -10.45 -2.78 10.61
N GLY A 298 -11.70 -3.23 10.81
CA GLY A 298 -12.74 -2.41 11.38
C GLY A 298 -12.67 -2.33 12.91
N GLN A 299 -13.68 -1.67 13.49
CA GLN A 299 -13.91 -1.71 14.93
C GLN A 299 -14.30 -3.11 15.41
N GLY A 300 -13.88 -3.49 16.62
CA GLY A 300 -14.21 -4.77 17.27
C GLY A 300 -12.98 -5.55 17.72
N SER A 301 -11.78 -5.18 17.25
CA SER A 301 -10.50 -5.83 17.57
C SER A 301 -9.66 -5.06 18.60
N GLN A 302 -10.20 -3.98 19.17
CA GLN A 302 -9.50 -3.15 20.14
C GLN A 302 -9.16 -3.94 21.41
N ARG A 303 -7.98 -3.66 21.96
CA ARG A 303 -7.53 -4.23 23.24
C ARG A 303 -6.59 -3.27 23.93
N LYS A 304 -6.59 -3.31 25.27
CA LYS A 304 -5.64 -2.57 26.11
C LYS A 304 -4.20 -2.89 25.69
N GLY A 305 -3.37 -1.86 25.61
CA GLY A 305 -1.95 -1.95 25.24
C GLY A 305 -1.69 -2.17 23.74
N MET A 306 -2.71 -2.14 22.87
CA MET A 306 -2.49 -2.40 21.44
C MET A 306 -1.47 -1.44 20.82
N GLY A 307 -0.51 -2.02 20.10
CA GLY A 307 0.51 -1.28 19.37
C GLY A 307 1.61 -0.63 20.22
N MET A 308 1.54 -0.67 21.55
CA MET A 308 2.50 0.00 22.44
C MET A 308 3.90 -0.63 22.39
N GLU A 309 4.01 -1.96 22.28
CA GLU A 309 5.31 -2.64 22.17
C GLU A 309 6.12 -2.15 20.95
N LEU A 310 5.50 -2.01 19.78
CA LEU A 310 6.22 -1.48 18.62
C LEU A 310 6.41 0.03 18.71
N ARG A 311 5.55 0.77 19.40
CA ARG A 311 5.80 2.19 19.67
C ARG A 311 7.14 2.35 20.41
N GLU A 312 7.51 1.41 21.29
CA GLU A 312 8.80 1.39 21.96
C GLU A 312 9.95 0.98 21.02
N LYS A 313 9.71 0.00 20.14
CA LYS A 313 10.75 -0.58 19.27
C LYS A 313 10.98 0.17 17.94
N SER A 314 10.02 0.95 17.46
CA SER A 314 10.02 1.55 16.13
C SER A 314 9.85 3.07 16.19
N PRO A 315 10.87 3.86 15.81
CA PRO A 315 10.77 5.32 15.72
C PRO A 315 9.65 5.79 14.79
N ALA A 316 9.42 5.07 13.68
CA ALA A 316 8.37 5.38 12.72
C ALA A 316 6.97 5.22 13.35
N ALA A 317 6.75 4.11 14.07
CA ALA A 317 5.51 3.90 14.82
C ALA A 317 5.35 4.92 15.96
N ALA A 318 6.45 5.23 16.68
CA ALA A 318 6.45 6.21 17.76
C ALA A 318 6.03 7.60 17.29
N SER A 319 6.54 8.05 16.14
CA SER A 319 6.20 9.33 15.55
C SER A 319 4.69 9.50 15.31
N VAL A 320 4.01 8.44 14.84
CA VAL A 320 2.55 8.45 14.61
C VAL A 320 1.80 8.69 15.93
N TRP A 321 2.13 7.94 16.99
CA TRP A 321 1.48 8.09 18.29
C TRP A 321 1.76 9.45 18.92
N THR A 322 3.00 9.94 18.85
CA THR A 322 3.39 11.24 19.43
C THR A 322 2.64 12.38 18.76
N ARG A 323 2.58 12.41 17.42
CA ARG A 323 1.84 13.44 16.68
C ARG A 323 0.35 13.42 17.00
N ALA A 324 -0.23 12.24 17.15
CA ALA A 324 -1.63 12.10 17.54
C ALA A 324 -1.89 12.56 18.98
N ASP A 325 -1.03 12.21 19.92
CA ASP A 325 -1.11 12.68 21.32
C ASP A 325 -1.00 14.21 21.40
N GLU A 326 -0.03 14.81 20.72
CA GLU A 326 0.13 16.26 20.66
C GLU A 326 -1.13 16.93 20.11
N TYR A 327 -1.69 16.37 19.03
CA TYR A 327 -2.93 16.84 18.44
C TYR A 327 -4.12 16.76 19.42
N PHE A 328 -4.34 15.61 20.05
CA PHE A 328 -5.43 15.43 21.02
C PHE A 328 -5.24 16.31 22.26
N GLN A 329 -4.02 16.47 22.76
CA GLN A 329 -3.75 17.28 23.94
C GLN A 329 -3.97 18.77 23.66
N GLU A 330 -3.64 19.24 22.45
CA GLU A 330 -3.79 20.65 22.07
C GLU A 330 -5.24 21.02 21.75
N ASN A 331 -6.01 20.09 21.17
CA ASN A 331 -7.35 20.35 20.64
C ASN A 331 -8.49 19.79 21.51
N TYR A 332 -8.26 18.70 22.23
CA TYR A 332 -9.31 17.95 22.94
C TYR A 332 -8.99 17.65 24.41
N GLY A 333 -7.78 17.97 24.86
CA GLY A 333 -7.39 17.96 26.28
C GLY A 333 -7.03 16.59 26.86
N PHE A 334 -6.72 15.59 26.03
CA PHE A 334 -6.32 14.26 26.47
C PHE A 334 -5.20 13.67 25.60
N ARG A 335 -4.59 12.58 26.08
CA ARG A 335 -3.63 11.77 25.31
C ARG A 335 -4.28 10.44 24.96
N ILE A 336 -4.26 10.08 23.68
CA ILE A 336 -4.87 8.82 23.24
C ILE A 336 -4.06 7.62 23.72
N THR A 337 -2.74 7.77 23.88
CA THR A 337 -1.87 6.72 24.40
C THR A 337 -2.24 6.31 25.83
N THR A 338 -2.59 7.26 26.71
CA THR A 338 -3.09 6.97 28.08
C THR A 338 -4.34 6.10 28.04
N ILE A 339 -5.28 6.40 27.14
CA ILE A 339 -6.51 5.61 27.00
C ILE A 339 -6.19 4.19 26.51
N VAL A 340 -5.28 4.06 25.54
CA VAL A 340 -4.88 2.74 25.01
C VAL A 340 -4.10 1.92 26.05
N GLN A 341 -3.20 2.56 26.80
CA GLN A 341 -2.33 1.89 27.77
C GLN A 341 -3.08 1.47 29.03
N ASP A 342 -3.91 2.35 29.58
CA ASP A 342 -4.50 2.18 30.90
C ASP A 342 -5.95 1.70 30.86
N ASP A 343 -6.66 1.99 29.76
CA ASP A 343 -8.11 1.77 29.58
C ASP A 343 -8.94 2.23 30.80
N PRO A 344 -8.85 3.52 31.17
CA PRO A 344 -9.52 4.03 32.36
C PRO A 344 -11.05 3.99 32.17
N GLN A 345 -11.80 3.87 33.27
CA GLN A 345 -13.28 3.92 33.22
C GLN A 345 -13.81 5.34 33.06
N GLU A 346 -13.06 6.34 33.53
CA GLU A 346 -13.43 7.75 33.47
C GLU A 346 -12.26 8.63 33.00
N LEU A 347 -12.58 9.71 32.31
CA LEU A 347 -11.62 10.73 31.88
C LEU A 347 -12.26 12.11 31.98
N THR A 348 -11.70 12.96 32.83
CA THR A 348 -12.17 14.33 33.00
C THR A 348 -11.33 15.29 32.18
N ILE A 349 -11.97 16.01 31.27
CA ILE A 349 -11.37 17.10 30.51
C ILE A 349 -11.63 18.41 31.23
N HIS A 350 -10.58 19.18 31.50
CA HIS A 350 -10.68 20.47 32.17
C HIS A 350 -10.60 21.62 31.17
N PHE A 351 -11.49 22.61 31.32
CA PHE A 351 -11.62 23.76 30.44
C PHE A 351 -11.07 25.07 31.06
N GLY A 352 -10.14 24.94 32.00
CA GLY A 352 -9.49 26.08 32.67
C GLY A 352 -8.54 26.88 31.76
N GLY A 353 -8.47 28.19 31.99
CA GLY A 353 -7.56 29.09 31.29
C GLY A 353 -7.84 29.27 29.78
N PRO A 354 -6.98 30.00 29.05
CA PRO A 354 -7.15 30.25 27.61
C PRO A 354 -7.18 28.97 26.76
N LYS A 355 -6.27 28.02 27.04
CA LYS A 355 -6.19 26.74 26.34
C LYS A 355 -7.45 25.89 26.56
N GLY A 356 -7.92 25.77 27.80
CA GLY A 356 -9.12 25.01 28.13
C GLY A 356 -10.39 25.58 27.50
N ARG A 357 -10.52 26.90 27.38
CA ARG A 357 -11.63 27.54 26.65
C ARG A 357 -11.63 27.16 25.17
N ARG A 358 -10.47 27.11 24.51
CA ARG A 358 -10.35 26.67 23.12
C ARG A 358 -10.72 25.19 22.96
N VAL A 359 -10.28 24.34 23.89
CA VAL A 359 -10.68 22.92 23.91
C VAL A 359 -12.20 22.77 24.05
N ARG A 360 -12.83 23.51 24.97
CA ARG A 360 -14.31 23.53 25.09
C ARG A 360 -14.98 23.97 23.80
N GLU A 361 -14.47 25.02 23.16
CA GLU A 361 -15.00 25.52 21.89
C GLU A 361 -14.90 24.50 20.76
N ASN A 362 -13.83 23.71 20.70
CA ASN A 362 -13.68 22.62 19.74
C ASN A 362 -14.78 21.56 19.90
N TYR A 363 -15.09 21.15 21.14
CA TYR A 363 -16.21 20.25 21.41
C TYR A 363 -17.56 20.87 21.05
N LEU A 364 -17.80 22.13 21.45
CA LEU A 364 -19.03 22.85 21.12
C LEU A 364 -19.21 23.03 19.60
N SER A 365 -18.13 23.20 18.85
CA SER A 365 -18.15 23.28 17.39
C SER A 365 -18.69 21.97 16.77
N ILE A 366 -18.14 20.83 17.17
CA ILE A 366 -18.59 19.51 16.73
C ILE A 366 -20.08 19.30 17.05
N LEU A 367 -20.46 19.62 18.28
CA LEU A 367 -21.83 19.43 18.76
C LEU A 367 -22.83 20.36 18.06
N ARG A 368 -22.47 21.61 17.77
CA ARG A 368 -23.32 22.53 16.98
C ARG A 368 -23.48 22.04 15.55
N ASP A 369 -22.39 21.60 14.91
CA ASP A 369 -22.43 21.04 13.56
C ASP A 369 -23.31 19.78 13.51
N ALA A 370 -23.19 18.88 14.49
CA ALA A 370 -24.06 17.70 14.60
C ALA A 370 -25.52 18.09 14.91
N ALA A 371 -25.73 19.08 15.77
CA ALA A 371 -27.06 19.59 16.13
C ALA A 371 -27.78 20.32 14.97
N SER A 372 -27.04 20.79 13.96
CA SER A 372 -27.60 21.43 12.76
C SER A 372 -28.26 20.44 11.80
N SER A 373 -28.08 19.14 11.99
CA SER A 373 -28.74 18.11 11.17
C SER A 373 -30.28 18.20 11.32
N PRO A 374 -31.04 18.30 10.22
CA PRO A 374 -32.51 18.40 10.27
C PRO A 374 -33.17 17.23 10.99
N HIS A 375 -32.63 16.02 10.83
CA HIS A 375 -33.21 14.79 11.37
C HIS A 375 -32.60 14.38 12.71
N ARG A 376 -31.34 14.79 12.99
CA ARG A 376 -30.61 14.33 14.18
C ARG A 376 -30.39 15.39 15.24
N GLY A 377 -30.65 16.65 14.92
CA GLY A 377 -30.33 17.76 15.80
C GLY A 377 -30.98 17.64 17.18
N ALA A 378 -32.19 17.08 17.23
CA ALA A 378 -32.91 16.86 18.49
C ALA A 378 -32.18 15.88 19.41
N PHE A 379 -31.69 14.74 18.89
CA PHE A 379 -30.95 13.75 19.68
C PHE A 379 -29.65 14.33 20.24
N VAL A 380 -28.91 15.08 19.42
CA VAL A 380 -27.66 15.73 19.84
C VAL A 380 -27.95 16.76 20.94
N ARG A 381 -28.97 17.61 20.76
CA ARG A 381 -29.40 18.58 21.78
C ARG A 381 -29.84 17.93 23.09
N ALA A 382 -30.46 16.75 23.03
CA ALA A 382 -30.89 16.01 24.20
C ALA A 382 -29.75 15.27 24.92
N SER A 383 -28.55 15.18 24.33
CA SER A 383 -27.42 14.47 24.93
C SER A 383 -26.87 15.18 26.18
N GLU A 384 -26.41 14.39 27.16
CA GLU A 384 -25.80 14.90 28.40
C GLU A 384 -24.63 15.84 28.11
N MET A 385 -23.77 15.48 27.14
CA MET A 385 -22.62 16.29 26.77
C MET A 385 -23.02 17.66 26.21
N TYR A 386 -24.06 17.71 25.36
CA TYR A 386 -24.55 18.98 24.82
C TYR A 386 -25.05 19.89 25.94
N GLN A 387 -25.89 19.36 26.83
CA GLN A 387 -26.43 20.13 27.95
C GLN A 387 -25.32 20.60 28.91
N ALA A 388 -24.38 19.72 29.27
CA ALA A 388 -23.28 20.05 30.16
C ALA A 388 -22.36 21.13 29.57
N LEU A 389 -21.95 21.00 28.30
CA LEU A 389 -21.02 21.94 27.68
C LEU A 389 -21.64 23.30 27.34
N HIS A 390 -22.96 23.37 27.15
CA HIS A 390 -23.68 24.64 26.96
C HIS A 390 -23.99 25.37 28.28
N ALA A 391 -23.74 24.75 29.44
CA ALA A 391 -23.92 25.42 30.73
C ALA A 391 -22.95 26.62 30.89
N PRO A 392 -23.41 27.79 31.38
CA PRO A 392 -22.60 29.02 31.43
C PRO A 392 -21.26 28.89 32.17
N ARG A 393 -21.20 28.02 33.19
CA ARG A 393 -20.02 27.83 34.05
C ARG A 393 -19.39 26.44 33.94
N CYS A 394 -19.56 25.73 32.82
CA CYS A 394 -18.91 24.44 32.63
C CYS A 394 -17.37 24.60 32.63
N THR A 395 -16.72 24.07 33.66
CA THR A 395 -15.26 24.07 33.86
C THR A 395 -14.61 22.73 33.54
N SER A 396 -15.38 21.66 33.44
CA SER A 396 -14.92 20.33 33.03
C SER A 396 -16.06 19.48 32.47
N TYR A 397 -15.71 18.40 31.78
CA TYR A 397 -16.62 17.35 31.36
C TYR A 397 -15.95 15.98 31.56
N THR A 398 -16.69 15.00 32.06
CA THR A 398 -16.17 13.66 32.34
C THR A 398 -16.80 12.64 31.40
N PHE A 399 -15.96 12.00 30.58
CA PHE A 399 -16.34 10.81 29.83
C PHE A 399 -16.37 9.60 30.76
N ARG A 400 -17.37 8.72 30.59
CA ARG A 400 -17.58 7.53 31.43
C ARG A 400 -17.89 6.31 30.57
N SER A 401 -17.34 5.15 30.95
CA SER A 401 -17.66 3.85 30.35
C SER A 401 -17.50 2.73 31.35
N HIS A 402 -18.53 1.88 31.48
CA HIS A 402 -18.51 0.70 32.35
C HIS A 402 -17.57 -0.40 31.84
N LEU A 403 -17.25 -0.42 30.54
CA LEU A 403 -16.32 -1.37 29.90
C LEU A 403 -14.90 -0.82 29.71
N GLY A 404 -14.61 0.37 30.25
CA GLY A 404 -13.39 1.12 29.93
C GLY A 404 -13.57 2.05 28.72
N LEU A 405 -12.87 3.17 28.72
CA LEU A 405 -12.99 4.21 27.69
C LEU A 405 -12.45 3.75 26.34
N LEU A 406 -11.56 2.77 26.27
CA LEU A 406 -11.11 2.19 25.00
C LEU A 406 -12.25 1.47 24.25
N SER A 407 -13.31 1.08 24.96
CA SER A 407 -14.53 0.52 24.36
C SER A 407 -15.53 1.59 23.89
N ALA A 408 -15.34 2.86 24.29
CA ALA A 408 -16.18 3.95 23.83
C ALA A 408 -15.80 4.37 22.41
N THR A 409 -16.78 4.35 21.50
CA THR A 409 -16.58 4.49 20.05
C THR A 409 -15.72 5.69 19.64
N HIS A 410 -15.85 6.83 20.32
CA HIS A 410 -15.08 8.04 20.02
C HIS A 410 -13.58 7.91 20.38
N PHE A 411 -13.19 7.03 21.31
CA PHE A 411 -11.79 6.71 21.59
C PHE A 411 -11.31 5.46 20.85
N THR A 412 -12.17 4.45 20.69
CA THR A 412 -11.84 3.21 19.97
C THR A 412 -11.42 3.49 18.53
N GLN A 413 -12.16 4.34 17.82
CA GLN A 413 -11.92 4.62 16.40
C GLN A 413 -10.53 5.21 16.15
N PRO A 414 -10.14 6.35 16.75
CA PRO A 414 -8.80 6.89 16.57
C PRO A 414 -7.73 5.92 17.05
N ALA A 415 -7.92 5.23 18.19
CA ALA A 415 -6.95 4.29 18.70
C ALA A 415 -6.62 3.16 17.71
N LEU A 416 -7.64 2.55 17.09
CA LEU A 416 -7.46 1.49 16.10
C LEU A 416 -6.74 2.03 14.85
N THR A 417 -7.23 3.12 14.27
CA THR A 417 -6.62 3.65 13.04
C THR A 417 -5.18 4.14 13.25
N LEU A 418 -4.85 4.67 14.43
CA LEU A 418 -3.48 5.06 14.77
C LEU A 418 -2.57 3.85 14.94
N MET A 419 -3.07 2.77 15.53
CA MET A 419 -2.34 1.51 15.62
C MET A 419 -2.02 0.95 14.23
N GLU A 420 -3.02 0.94 13.34
CA GLU A 420 -2.88 0.49 11.95
C GLU A 420 -1.87 1.32 11.17
N VAL A 421 -1.98 2.65 11.21
CA VAL A 421 -1.04 3.55 10.54
C VAL A 421 0.35 3.45 11.16
N ALA A 422 0.46 3.25 12.48
CA ALA A 422 1.76 3.03 13.13
C ALA A 422 2.40 1.69 12.72
N ARG A 423 1.62 0.61 12.55
CA ARG A 423 2.13 -0.64 11.95
C ARG A 423 2.64 -0.40 10.54
N PHE A 424 1.84 0.29 9.73
CA PHE A 424 2.16 0.52 8.33
C PHE A 424 3.40 1.40 8.17
N ALA A 425 3.55 2.43 9.01
CA ALA A 425 4.73 3.28 9.05
C ALA A 425 6.01 2.47 9.35
N ASP A 426 5.94 1.47 10.24
CA ASP A 426 7.07 0.57 10.50
C ASP A 426 7.37 -0.35 9.31
N LEU A 427 6.36 -0.94 8.67
CA LEU A 427 6.54 -1.74 7.45
C LEU A 427 7.23 -0.92 6.35
N ARG A 428 6.79 0.32 6.15
CA ARG A 428 7.41 1.24 5.19
C ARG A 428 8.85 1.58 5.57
N ALA A 429 9.11 1.87 6.85
CA ALA A 429 10.46 2.18 7.33
C ALA A 429 11.42 0.99 7.18
N ARG A 430 10.90 -0.24 7.19
CA ARG A 430 11.64 -1.48 6.92
C ARG A 430 11.79 -1.81 5.42
N GLY A 431 11.29 -0.94 4.54
CA GLY A 431 11.35 -1.16 3.10
C GLY A 431 10.46 -2.28 2.58
N LEU A 432 9.43 -2.71 3.34
CA LEU A 432 8.59 -3.87 2.99
C LEU A 432 7.43 -3.56 2.04
N VAL A 433 7.16 -2.27 1.77
CA VAL A 433 5.98 -1.81 1.03
C VAL A 433 6.35 -1.38 -0.38
N ALA A 434 5.72 -1.99 -1.38
CA ALA A 434 5.87 -1.64 -2.79
C ALA A 434 4.92 -0.49 -3.19
N GLU A 435 5.37 0.76 -3.06
CA GLU A 435 4.57 1.96 -3.35
C GLU A 435 4.83 2.59 -4.74
N GLY A 436 5.72 2.00 -5.54
CA GLY A 436 6.13 2.55 -6.85
C GLY A 436 5.03 2.52 -7.93
N ALA A 437 5.21 3.34 -8.98
CA ALA A 437 4.39 3.25 -10.19
C ALA A 437 4.54 1.86 -10.81
N GLY A 438 3.41 1.20 -11.10
CA GLY A 438 3.39 -0.20 -11.57
C GLY A 438 3.31 -1.25 -10.47
N SER A 439 3.34 -0.91 -9.17
CA SER A 439 3.04 -1.88 -8.13
C SER A 439 1.58 -2.34 -8.27
N GLY A 440 1.36 -3.66 -8.42
CA GLY A 440 0.03 -4.30 -8.43
C GLY A 440 -0.67 -4.26 -7.06
N LEU A 441 -0.35 -3.24 -6.24
CA LEU A 441 -0.79 -3.09 -4.88
C LEU A 441 -2.23 -2.60 -4.83
N SER A 442 -3.09 -3.40 -4.22
CA SER A 442 -4.46 -2.99 -3.87
C SER A 442 -4.60 -2.78 -2.37
N PHE A 443 -5.54 -1.93 -1.96
CA PHE A 443 -5.83 -1.75 -0.55
C PHE A 443 -7.29 -1.43 -0.29
N ALA A 444 -7.77 -1.92 0.84
CA ALA A 444 -9.12 -1.72 1.33
C ALA A 444 -9.09 -1.64 2.85
N GLY A 445 -10.15 -1.13 3.45
CA GLY A 445 -10.31 -1.23 4.89
C GLY A 445 -11.76 -1.40 5.26
N HIS A 446 -12.06 -2.32 6.16
CA HIS A 446 -13.43 -2.61 6.55
C HIS A 446 -13.96 -1.47 7.44
N SER A 447 -15.00 -0.77 6.98
CA SER A 447 -15.67 0.28 7.78
C SER A 447 -14.70 1.37 8.25
N LEU A 448 -14.27 1.33 9.52
CA LEU A 448 -13.29 2.23 10.11
C LEU A 448 -11.92 2.11 9.43
N GLY A 449 -11.54 0.89 9.03
CA GLY A 449 -10.24 0.62 8.43
C GLY A 449 -10.03 1.39 7.12
N GLU A 450 -11.10 1.84 6.45
CA GLU A 450 -10.97 2.66 5.22
C GLU A 450 -10.17 3.94 5.47
N TYR A 451 -10.36 4.57 6.63
CA TYR A 451 -9.61 5.76 7.03
C TYR A 451 -8.14 5.41 7.31
N GLY A 452 -7.89 4.28 8.00
CA GLY A 452 -6.54 3.77 8.23
C GLY A 452 -5.80 3.45 6.93
N ALA A 453 -6.49 2.80 5.99
CA ALA A 453 -5.96 2.45 4.68
C ALA A 453 -5.63 3.69 3.83
N LEU A 454 -6.53 4.68 3.79
CA LEU A 454 -6.29 5.94 3.08
C LEU A 454 -5.17 6.77 3.71
N ALA A 455 -5.06 6.80 5.04
CA ALA A 455 -3.96 7.47 5.73
C ALA A 455 -2.62 6.76 5.54
N ALA A 456 -2.64 5.43 5.44
CA ALA A 456 -1.45 4.64 5.16
C ALA A 456 -1.01 4.80 3.70
N LEU A 457 -1.88 4.54 2.72
CA LEU A 457 -1.51 4.34 1.32
C LEU A 457 -1.94 5.45 0.36
N GLY A 458 -2.90 6.30 0.75
CA GLY A 458 -3.42 7.41 -0.04
C GLY A 458 -2.47 8.62 -0.16
N GLY A 459 -1.22 8.51 0.28
CA GLY A 459 -0.22 9.58 0.23
C GLY A 459 -0.50 10.67 1.26
N SER A 460 -0.53 11.93 0.82
CA SER A 460 -0.77 13.08 1.69
C SER A 460 -2.24 13.29 2.05
N LEU A 461 -3.15 12.50 1.45
CA LEU A 461 -4.60 12.63 1.55
C LEU A 461 -5.10 12.74 3.01
N MET A 462 -4.51 11.95 3.91
CA MET A 462 -4.92 11.91 5.31
C MET A 462 -3.71 11.80 6.24
N ARG A 463 -3.20 12.97 6.65
CA ARG A 463 -2.15 13.08 7.67
C ARG A 463 -2.65 12.59 9.04
N VAL A 464 -1.72 12.20 9.92
CA VAL A 464 -2.01 11.67 11.27
C VAL A 464 -2.97 12.56 12.06
N GLU A 465 -2.77 13.88 12.03
CA GLU A 465 -3.62 14.84 12.75
C GLU A 465 -5.04 14.89 12.16
N SER A 466 -5.15 14.77 10.83
CA SER A 466 -6.45 14.75 10.14
C SER A 466 -7.18 13.44 10.40
N LEU A 467 -6.46 12.30 10.36
CA LEU A 467 -7.00 10.99 10.73
C LEU A 467 -7.54 11.00 12.16
N ALA A 468 -6.75 11.51 13.11
CA ALA A 468 -7.13 11.60 14.52
C ALA A 468 -8.40 12.45 14.70
N ALA A 469 -8.46 13.61 14.05
CA ALA A 469 -9.65 14.48 14.08
C ALA A 469 -10.89 13.78 13.49
N ILE A 470 -10.75 13.24 12.28
CA ILE A 470 -11.84 12.64 11.50
C ILE A 470 -12.44 11.44 12.22
N THR A 471 -11.61 10.55 12.76
CA THR A 471 -12.05 9.32 13.43
C THR A 471 -12.63 9.60 14.81
N PHE A 472 -12.08 10.57 15.56
CA PHE A 472 -12.66 11.03 16.82
C PHE A 472 -14.04 11.67 16.62
N VAL A 473 -14.15 12.61 15.67
CA VAL A 473 -15.42 13.29 15.36
C VAL A 473 -16.44 12.30 14.79
N ARG A 474 -16.01 11.33 13.97
CA ARG A 474 -16.88 10.25 13.50
C ARG A 474 -17.49 9.49 14.67
N GLY A 475 -16.66 9.00 15.59
CA GLY A 475 -17.12 8.25 16.75
C GLY A 475 -18.01 9.07 17.68
N LEU A 476 -17.70 10.35 17.90
CA LEU A 476 -18.50 11.24 18.75
C LEU A 476 -19.86 11.56 18.11
N THR A 477 -19.89 11.82 16.81
CA THR A 477 -21.13 12.06 16.05
C THR A 477 -22.02 10.81 16.05
N MET A 478 -21.43 9.62 15.91
CA MET A 478 -22.15 8.36 15.99
C MET A 478 -22.75 8.10 17.37
N GLN A 479 -22.00 8.37 18.45
CA GLN A 479 -22.52 8.16 19.80
C GLN A 479 -23.62 9.14 20.18
N THR A 480 -23.50 10.41 19.78
CA THR A 480 -24.50 11.46 20.07
C THR A 480 -25.74 11.36 19.20
N ALA A 481 -25.71 10.57 18.13
CA ALA A 481 -26.85 10.34 17.23
C ALA A 481 -27.95 9.42 17.82
N VAL A 482 -27.71 8.80 18.97
CA VAL A 482 -28.64 7.85 19.60
C VAL A 482 -28.90 8.26 21.04
N THR A 483 -30.18 8.33 21.43
CA THR A 483 -30.59 8.50 22.82
C THR A 483 -30.42 7.22 23.61
N ARG A 484 -29.90 7.35 24.83
CA ARG A 484 -29.76 6.25 25.78
C ARG A 484 -30.67 6.45 26.97
N SER A 485 -31.13 5.36 27.57
CA SER A 485 -31.84 5.38 28.84
C SER A 485 -30.94 5.88 29.97
N ALA A 486 -31.51 6.13 31.16
CA ALA A 486 -30.76 6.43 32.38
C ALA A 486 -29.72 5.33 32.75
N THR A 487 -29.92 4.10 32.27
CA THR A 487 -29.01 2.97 32.44
C THR A 487 -28.00 2.82 31.29
N GLY A 488 -27.95 3.78 30.36
CA GLY A 488 -27.03 3.78 29.22
C GLY A 488 -27.41 2.86 28.07
N ARG A 489 -28.61 2.26 28.07
CA ARG A 489 -29.06 1.35 27.00
C ARG A 489 -29.64 2.11 25.82
N SER A 490 -29.28 1.68 24.62
CA SER A 490 -29.85 2.13 23.34
C SER A 490 -31.03 1.25 22.93
N ALA A 491 -31.95 1.82 22.15
CA ALA A 491 -33.00 1.05 21.46
C ALA A 491 -32.49 0.32 20.20
N TYR A 492 -31.22 0.51 19.84
CA TYR A 492 -30.59 -0.04 18.64
C TYR A 492 -29.42 -0.96 18.99
N SER A 493 -29.15 -1.91 18.11
CA SER A 493 -28.00 -2.81 18.21
C SER A 493 -27.64 -3.40 16.83
N MET A 494 -26.78 -4.41 16.83
CA MET A 494 -26.35 -5.15 15.66
C MET A 494 -26.26 -6.65 15.97
N CYS A 495 -26.47 -7.48 14.96
CA CYS A 495 -26.45 -8.93 15.08
C CYS A 495 -25.69 -9.55 13.91
N ALA A 496 -24.73 -10.43 14.20
CA ALA A 496 -24.10 -11.26 13.18
C ALA A 496 -25.01 -12.43 12.82
N VAL A 497 -25.26 -12.62 11.52
CA VAL A 497 -26.10 -13.67 10.97
C VAL A 497 -25.25 -14.61 10.11
N ASN A 498 -25.42 -15.92 10.32
CA ASN A 498 -24.83 -16.96 9.50
C ASN A 498 -25.93 -17.74 8.75
N PRO A 499 -26.20 -17.38 7.48
CA PRO A 499 -27.22 -18.02 6.65
C PRO A 499 -27.03 -19.53 6.51
N SER A 500 -25.79 -20.03 6.43
CA SER A 500 -25.51 -21.46 6.28
C SER A 500 -25.98 -22.31 7.46
N LYS A 501 -26.29 -21.69 8.62
CA LYS A 501 -26.81 -22.38 9.80
C LYS A 501 -28.34 -22.46 9.83
N VAL A 502 -29.03 -21.75 8.94
CA VAL A 502 -30.50 -21.75 8.87
C VAL A 502 -31.02 -23.08 8.33
N CYS A 503 -30.39 -23.61 7.28
CA CYS A 503 -30.77 -24.89 6.68
C CYS A 503 -29.55 -25.75 6.36
N ALA A 504 -29.59 -27.04 6.72
CA ALA A 504 -28.49 -27.98 6.52
C ALA A 504 -28.06 -28.16 5.05
N ARG A 505 -28.98 -27.93 4.09
CA ARG A 505 -28.69 -28.00 2.64
C ARG A 505 -28.12 -26.69 2.07
N ARG A 506 -27.83 -25.69 2.90
CA ARG A 506 -27.29 -24.37 2.51
C ARG A 506 -28.12 -23.62 1.45
N SER A 507 -29.42 -23.91 1.35
CA SER A 507 -30.33 -23.23 0.40
C SER A 507 -30.86 -21.88 0.89
N PHE A 508 -30.40 -21.41 2.06
CA PHE A 508 -30.73 -20.10 2.60
C PHE A 508 -29.50 -19.20 2.43
N GLY A 509 -29.55 -18.34 1.42
CA GLY A 509 -28.44 -17.45 1.04
C GLY A 509 -28.78 -15.97 1.24
N GLU A 510 -27.97 -15.10 0.64
CA GLU A 510 -28.07 -13.64 0.77
C GLU A 510 -29.47 -13.08 0.47
N ARG A 511 -30.04 -13.48 -0.66
CA ARG A 511 -31.36 -13.00 -1.10
C ARG A 511 -32.47 -13.38 -0.11
N ALA A 512 -32.45 -14.62 0.39
CA ALA A 512 -33.43 -15.07 1.36
C ALA A 512 -33.30 -14.32 2.70
N LEU A 513 -32.08 -14.00 3.13
CA LEU A 513 -31.87 -13.14 4.29
C LEU A 513 -32.40 -11.72 4.06
N ALA A 514 -32.16 -11.15 2.88
CA ALA A 514 -32.67 -9.82 2.52
C ALA A 514 -34.22 -9.80 2.51
N ASP A 515 -34.86 -10.83 1.96
CA ASP A 515 -36.32 -10.96 1.95
C ASP A 515 -36.90 -11.05 3.37
N VAL A 516 -36.24 -11.79 4.27
CA VAL A 516 -36.62 -11.86 5.70
C VAL A 516 -36.47 -10.51 6.39
N VAL A 517 -35.34 -9.82 6.19
CA VAL A 517 -35.07 -8.50 6.77
C VAL A 517 -36.13 -7.48 6.31
N ALA A 518 -36.44 -7.45 5.01
CA ALA A 518 -37.49 -6.61 4.46
C ALA A 518 -38.87 -6.94 5.05
N ALA A 519 -39.23 -8.22 5.11
CA ALA A 519 -40.50 -8.66 5.65
C ALA A 519 -40.67 -8.31 7.14
N VAL A 520 -39.60 -8.39 7.95
CA VAL A 520 -39.65 -7.99 9.37
C VAL A 520 -39.90 -6.49 9.50
N GLY A 521 -39.25 -5.67 8.67
CA GLY A 521 -39.51 -4.23 8.60
C GLY A 521 -40.97 -3.94 8.24
N GLU A 522 -41.50 -4.54 7.18
CA GLU A 522 -42.89 -4.36 6.73
C GLU A 522 -43.91 -4.82 7.79
N ALA A 523 -43.69 -5.98 8.42
CA ALA A 523 -44.60 -6.54 9.42
C ALA A 523 -44.64 -5.73 10.73
N SER A 524 -43.65 -4.87 10.96
CA SER A 524 -43.53 -4.08 12.19
C SER A 524 -44.44 -2.84 12.25
N GLY A 525 -45.28 -2.59 11.24
CA GLY A 525 -46.38 -1.63 11.27
C GLY A 525 -46.15 -0.36 10.45
N ALA A 526 -46.96 0.67 10.71
CA ALA A 526 -46.93 1.95 9.98
C ALA A 526 -45.63 2.76 10.24
N ASP A 527 -45.07 2.64 11.45
CA ASP A 527 -43.73 3.13 11.80
C ASP A 527 -42.78 1.93 11.86
N PRO A 528 -42.18 1.52 10.73
CA PRO A 528 -41.41 0.29 10.67
C PRO A 528 -40.17 0.37 11.55
N TRP A 529 -39.91 -0.72 12.29
CA TRP A 529 -38.65 -0.89 12.99
C TRP A 529 -37.50 -0.96 11.98
N LEU A 530 -36.47 -0.14 12.21
CA LEU A 530 -35.25 -0.17 11.42
C LEU A 530 -34.63 -1.58 11.46
N LEU A 531 -34.36 -2.17 10.30
CA LEU A 531 -33.57 -3.39 10.18
C LEU A 531 -32.94 -3.45 8.79
N GLU A 532 -31.62 -3.49 8.74
CA GLU A 532 -30.88 -3.49 7.48
C GLU A 532 -29.67 -4.43 7.58
N ILE A 533 -29.31 -5.07 6.46
CA ILE A 533 -28.03 -5.76 6.32
C ILE A 533 -26.97 -4.70 6.03
N VAL A 534 -26.05 -4.50 6.97
CA VAL A 534 -25.07 -3.42 6.93
C VAL A 534 -23.65 -3.88 6.66
N ASN A 535 -23.37 -5.18 6.79
CA ASN A 535 -22.10 -5.75 6.38
C ASN A 535 -22.30 -7.05 5.61
N TYR A 536 -21.75 -7.09 4.40
CA TYR A 536 -21.69 -8.24 3.50
C TYR A 536 -20.27 -8.83 3.58
N ASN A 537 -19.95 -9.54 4.67
CA ASN A 537 -18.56 -9.92 4.96
C ASN A 537 -18.12 -11.17 4.19
N ILE A 538 -18.89 -12.25 4.30
CA ILE A 538 -18.57 -13.53 3.65
C ILE A 538 -19.86 -14.09 3.06
N ARG A 539 -19.85 -14.27 1.74
CA ARG A 539 -21.00 -14.81 0.99
C ARG A 539 -21.55 -16.06 1.68
N GLU A 540 -22.85 -16.02 1.99
CA GLU A 540 -23.61 -17.10 2.62
C GLU A 540 -23.16 -17.55 4.03
N LEU A 541 -22.15 -16.91 4.62
CA LEU A 541 -21.57 -17.33 5.91
C LEU A 541 -21.61 -16.25 6.98
N GLN A 542 -21.39 -14.98 6.62
CA GLN A 542 -21.31 -13.91 7.60
C GLN A 542 -21.88 -12.61 7.03
N TYR A 543 -22.99 -12.20 7.62
CA TYR A 543 -23.63 -10.90 7.41
C TYR A 543 -23.83 -10.23 8.76
N ILE A 544 -23.85 -8.90 8.79
CA ILE A 544 -24.26 -8.17 10.00
C ILE A 544 -25.54 -7.41 9.69
N CYS A 545 -26.57 -7.63 10.50
CA CYS A 545 -27.81 -6.86 10.49
C CYS A 545 -27.77 -5.81 11.60
N ALA A 546 -28.20 -4.58 11.31
CA ALA A 546 -28.27 -3.49 12.27
C ALA A 546 -29.67 -2.90 12.30
N GLY A 547 -30.13 -2.48 13.48
CA GLY A 547 -31.50 -2.03 13.60
C GLY A 547 -31.97 -1.81 15.03
N ASP A 548 -33.28 -1.63 15.14
CA ASP A 548 -34.00 -1.64 16.41
C ASP A 548 -33.83 -3.01 17.09
N VAL A 549 -33.62 -3.02 18.40
CA VAL A 549 -33.45 -4.25 19.18
C VAL A 549 -34.66 -5.19 19.03
N ARG A 550 -35.87 -4.63 18.87
CA ARG A 550 -37.09 -5.41 18.62
C ARG A 550 -37.05 -6.10 17.25
N ALA A 551 -36.56 -5.42 16.22
CA ALA A 551 -36.43 -6.04 14.90
C ALA A 551 -35.36 -7.13 14.86
N LEU A 552 -34.25 -6.95 15.58
CA LEU A 552 -33.20 -7.97 15.71
C LEU A 552 -33.69 -9.20 16.50
N ALA A 553 -34.51 -8.98 17.53
CA ALA A 553 -35.19 -10.06 18.25
C ALA A 553 -36.16 -10.82 17.32
N ALA A 554 -36.96 -10.10 16.52
CA ALA A 554 -37.89 -10.70 15.57
C ALA A 554 -37.15 -11.49 14.48
N LEU A 555 -36.07 -10.93 13.92
CA LEU A 555 -35.18 -11.63 12.99
C LEU A 555 -34.64 -12.93 13.60
N THR A 556 -34.18 -12.88 14.85
CA THR A 556 -33.68 -14.07 15.55
C THR A 556 -34.79 -15.12 15.72
N GLU A 557 -36.00 -14.74 16.13
CA GLU A 557 -37.13 -15.65 16.26
C GLU A 557 -37.52 -16.29 14.92
N VAL A 558 -37.55 -15.51 13.83
CA VAL A 558 -37.85 -16.03 12.48
C VAL A 558 -36.80 -17.05 12.05
N LEU A 559 -35.52 -16.71 12.18
CA LEU A 559 -34.45 -17.64 11.81
C LEU A 559 -34.42 -18.88 12.71
N ASN A 560 -34.76 -18.74 14.00
CA ASN A 560 -34.92 -19.88 14.91
C ASN A 560 -36.06 -20.80 14.47
N ALA A 561 -37.18 -20.26 13.98
CA ALA A 561 -38.28 -21.04 13.46
C ALA A 561 -37.86 -21.81 12.20
N PHE A 562 -37.15 -21.14 11.27
CA PHE A 562 -36.64 -21.76 10.05
C PHE A 562 -35.63 -22.88 10.31
N VAL A 563 -34.79 -22.74 11.35
CA VAL A 563 -33.85 -23.80 11.76
C VAL A 563 -34.58 -25.05 12.25
N ARG A 564 -35.74 -24.87 12.91
CA ARG A 564 -36.58 -25.98 13.40
C ARG A 564 -37.37 -26.63 12.25
N ASP A 565 -37.84 -25.83 11.30
CA ASP A 565 -38.60 -26.29 10.13
C ASP A 565 -37.71 -26.50 8.89
N ARG A 566 -36.89 -27.57 8.94
CA ARG A 566 -35.86 -27.85 7.92
C ARG A 566 -36.42 -28.25 6.54
N GLU A 567 -37.68 -28.69 6.48
CA GLU A 567 -38.27 -29.26 5.26
C GLU A 567 -39.17 -28.27 4.51
N ALA A 568 -39.95 -27.44 5.20
CA ALA A 568 -40.95 -26.61 4.54
C ALA A 568 -40.38 -25.40 3.77
N ARG A 569 -39.12 -25.02 4.05
CA ARG A 569 -38.42 -23.87 3.43
C ARG A 569 -39.34 -22.64 3.25
N PRO A 570 -39.97 -22.15 4.32
CA PRO A 570 -41.03 -21.15 4.25
C PRO A 570 -40.61 -19.84 3.58
N TRP A 571 -39.31 -19.52 3.54
CA TRP A 571 -38.79 -18.36 2.83
C TRP A 571 -38.86 -18.43 1.29
N LEU A 572 -39.15 -19.61 0.71
CA LEU A 572 -39.35 -19.76 -0.74
C LEU A 572 -40.77 -19.37 -1.17
N ASP A 573 -41.71 -19.33 -0.24
CA ASP A 573 -43.11 -18.97 -0.47
C ASP A 573 -43.42 -17.67 0.28
N ARG A 574 -43.85 -16.64 -0.46
CA ARG A 574 -44.05 -15.30 0.10
C ARG A 574 -45.12 -15.28 1.19
N GLU A 575 -46.23 -16.01 1.03
CA GLU A 575 -47.31 -16.02 2.02
C GLU A 575 -46.86 -16.72 3.31
N ARG A 576 -46.14 -17.84 3.19
CA ARG A 576 -45.56 -18.56 4.34
C ARG A 576 -44.51 -17.73 5.07
N LEU A 577 -43.60 -17.09 4.33
CA LEU A 577 -42.61 -16.17 4.89
C LEU A 577 -43.29 -15.06 5.70
N VAL A 578 -44.24 -14.34 5.08
CA VAL A 578 -44.92 -13.21 5.72
C VAL A 578 -45.75 -13.66 6.92
N GLY A 579 -46.42 -14.82 6.83
CA GLY A 579 -47.17 -15.39 7.95
C GLY A 579 -46.28 -15.69 9.15
N GLU A 580 -45.15 -16.35 8.94
CA GLU A 580 -44.19 -16.67 10.01
C GLU A 580 -43.55 -15.40 10.59
N VAL A 581 -43.18 -14.43 9.75
CA VAL A 581 -42.63 -13.15 10.18
C VAL A 581 -43.61 -12.37 11.05
N ARG A 582 -44.88 -12.25 10.64
CA ARG A 582 -45.92 -11.56 11.43
C ARG A 582 -46.07 -12.19 12.81
N ARG A 583 -46.12 -13.52 12.88
CA ARG A 583 -46.20 -14.27 14.14
C ARG A 583 -45.03 -13.95 15.08
N CYS A 584 -43.81 -13.91 14.55
CA CYS A 584 -42.61 -13.57 15.33
C CYS A 584 -42.61 -12.10 15.78
N VAL A 585 -43.02 -11.16 14.92
CA VAL A 585 -43.10 -9.73 15.25
C VAL A 585 -44.13 -9.48 16.36
N GLU A 586 -45.32 -10.09 16.29
CA GLU A 586 -46.35 -10.00 17.33
C GLU A 586 -45.86 -10.55 18.67
N ARG A 587 -45.13 -11.67 18.65
CA ARG A 587 -44.50 -12.23 19.86
C ARG A 587 -43.52 -11.25 20.48
N VAL A 588 -42.66 -10.61 19.69
CA VAL A 588 -41.69 -9.63 20.21
C VAL A 588 -42.38 -8.38 20.75
N ARG A 589 -43.48 -7.94 20.11
CA ARG A 589 -44.29 -6.81 20.64
C ARG A 589 -44.87 -7.10 22.02
N ALA A 590 -45.22 -8.35 22.30
CA ALA A 590 -45.73 -8.78 23.59
C ALA A 590 -44.64 -8.95 24.67
N MET A 591 -43.34 -8.83 24.33
CA MET A 591 -42.25 -8.98 25.30
C MET A 591 -42.11 -7.75 26.22
N PRO A 592 -41.72 -7.94 27.49
CA PRO A 592 -41.36 -6.84 28.38
C PRO A 592 -40.25 -5.95 27.79
N GLN A 593 -40.38 -4.64 27.97
CA GLN A 593 -39.38 -3.66 27.53
C GLN A 593 -38.41 -3.31 28.68
N PRO A 594 -37.12 -3.07 28.41
CA PRO A 594 -36.47 -3.16 27.09
C PRO A 594 -36.26 -4.62 26.67
N VAL A 595 -36.53 -4.92 25.39
CA VAL A 595 -36.26 -6.25 24.82
C VAL A 595 -34.78 -6.58 24.98
N ASP A 596 -34.49 -7.77 25.49
CA ASP A 596 -33.18 -8.40 25.38
C ASP A 596 -33.34 -9.60 24.45
N TYR A 597 -32.39 -9.81 23.54
CA TYR A 597 -32.45 -10.93 22.60
C TYR A 597 -31.17 -11.75 22.68
N GLU A 598 -31.38 -13.05 22.81
CA GLU A 598 -30.30 -14.01 23.01
C GLU A 598 -29.77 -14.55 21.68
N ARG A 599 -28.64 -15.26 21.78
CA ARG A 599 -28.01 -15.93 20.66
C ARG A 599 -28.91 -17.05 20.13
N GLY A 600 -29.24 -17.00 18.84
CA GLY A 600 -29.87 -18.11 18.12
C GLY A 600 -28.86 -19.05 17.44
N PRO A 601 -29.31 -20.15 16.81
CA PRO A 601 -28.42 -21.05 16.06
C PRO A 601 -27.73 -20.34 14.87
N ALA A 602 -28.42 -19.41 14.23
CA ALA A 602 -27.93 -18.65 13.08
C ALA A 602 -27.61 -17.17 13.39
N THR A 603 -27.85 -16.70 14.61
CA THR A 603 -27.71 -15.29 15.00
C THR A 603 -26.83 -15.11 16.24
N VAL A 604 -25.99 -14.08 16.26
CA VAL A 604 -25.12 -13.74 17.39
C VAL A 604 -25.22 -12.22 17.66
N PRO A 605 -25.85 -11.81 18.77
CA PRO A 605 -25.92 -10.40 19.17
C PRO A 605 -24.54 -9.78 19.39
N LEU A 606 -24.31 -8.57 18.86
CA LEU A 606 -23.10 -7.79 19.09
C LEU A 606 -23.29 -6.86 20.29
N LYS A 607 -23.29 -7.43 21.50
CA LYS A 607 -23.72 -6.75 22.75
C LYS A 607 -22.95 -5.47 23.11
N GLN A 608 -21.76 -5.26 22.57
CA GLN A 608 -20.94 -4.07 22.80
C GLN A 608 -21.23 -2.92 21.84
N ILE A 609 -22.16 -3.11 20.89
CA ILE A 609 -22.50 -2.13 19.85
C ILE A 609 -23.96 -1.73 20.00
N ASP A 610 -24.15 -0.43 20.21
CA ASP A 610 -25.44 0.18 20.54
C ASP A 610 -25.87 1.27 19.53
N VAL A 611 -25.17 1.35 18.39
CA VAL A 611 -25.44 2.27 17.28
C VAL A 611 -25.53 1.47 15.97
N PRO A 612 -26.60 1.63 15.17
CA PRO A 612 -26.79 0.85 13.94
C PRO A 612 -26.02 1.50 12.77
N PHE A 613 -24.69 1.45 12.80
CA PHE A 613 -23.88 2.11 11.79
C PHE A 613 -23.95 1.44 10.41
N HIS A 614 -23.65 2.23 9.37
CA HIS A 614 -23.85 1.92 7.94
C HIS A 614 -25.30 1.72 7.50
N SER A 615 -26.27 1.84 8.40
CA SER A 615 -27.68 1.85 8.04
C SER A 615 -28.17 3.24 7.61
N SER A 616 -29.33 3.29 6.97
CA SER A 616 -30.03 4.52 6.61
C SER A 616 -30.31 5.43 7.82
N PHE A 617 -30.35 4.89 9.04
CA PHE A 617 -30.47 5.66 10.28
C PHE A 617 -29.40 6.75 10.37
N LEU A 618 -28.18 6.46 9.89
CA LEU A 618 -27.06 7.39 9.91
C LEU A 618 -27.01 8.37 8.71
N ALA A 619 -27.91 8.27 7.73
CA ALA A 619 -27.90 9.10 6.51
C ALA A 619 -28.09 10.61 6.77
N GLY A 620 -29.03 11.01 7.64
CA GLY A 620 -29.33 12.43 7.92
C GLY A 620 -28.19 13.27 8.53
N GLY A 621 -27.08 12.64 8.94
CA GLY A 621 -25.89 13.30 9.46
C GLY A 621 -24.75 13.49 8.44
N VAL A 622 -24.89 12.91 7.25
CA VAL A 622 -23.79 12.83 6.24
C VAL A 622 -23.36 14.20 5.75
N ASP A 623 -24.28 15.15 5.54
CA ASP A 623 -23.92 16.49 5.04
C ASP A 623 -23.06 17.29 6.02
N SER A 624 -23.35 17.17 7.31
CA SER A 624 -22.54 17.80 8.36
C SER A 624 -21.13 17.20 8.39
N TYR A 625 -21.07 15.85 8.36
CA TYR A 625 -19.80 15.15 8.33
C TYR A 625 -18.98 15.43 7.05
N ARG A 626 -19.64 15.57 5.88
CA ARG A 626 -18.97 15.94 4.63
C ARG A 626 -18.31 17.32 4.72
N ARG A 627 -18.99 18.31 5.29
CA ARG A 627 -18.40 19.65 5.53
C ARG A 627 -17.20 19.57 6.46
N PHE A 628 -17.23 18.68 7.45
CA PHE A 628 -16.08 18.41 8.30
C PHE A 628 -14.91 17.81 7.50
N LEU A 629 -15.15 16.78 6.68
CA LEU A 629 -14.12 16.17 5.83
C LEU A 629 -13.47 17.20 4.90
N GLN A 630 -14.23 18.11 4.28
CA GLN A 630 -13.70 19.16 3.40
C GLN A 630 -12.74 20.14 4.09
N LYS A 631 -12.84 20.32 5.42
CA LYS A 631 -11.91 21.14 6.20
C LYS A 631 -10.57 20.43 6.44
N HIS A 632 -10.57 19.09 6.43
CA HIS A 632 -9.43 18.26 6.79
C HIS A 632 -8.75 17.57 5.59
N ILE A 633 -9.46 17.38 4.48
CA ILE A 633 -8.95 16.80 3.24
C ILE A 633 -8.86 17.93 2.21
N LYS A 634 -7.63 18.34 1.89
CA LYS A 634 -7.38 19.42 0.93
C LYS A 634 -7.21 18.84 -0.48
N ARG A 635 -7.70 19.57 -1.48
CA ARG A 635 -7.57 19.16 -2.90
C ARG A 635 -6.11 18.93 -3.32
N ALA A 636 -5.18 19.76 -2.83
CA ALA A 636 -3.76 19.63 -3.14
C ALA A 636 -3.09 18.37 -2.56
N ASP A 637 -3.73 17.72 -1.58
CA ASP A 637 -3.22 16.51 -0.93
C ASP A 637 -3.72 15.23 -1.62
N ILE A 638 -4.60 15.34 -2.63
CA ILE A 638 -5.17 14.21 -3.37
C ILE A 638 -4.23 13.82 -4.51
N ALA A 639 -3.72 12.59 -4.47
CA ALA A 639 -2.87 11.99 -5.50
C ALA A 639 -3.62 10.85 -6.22
N PRO A 640 -4.29 11.12 -7.36
CA PRO A 640 -5.12 10.12 -8.06
C PRO A 640 -4.40 8.82 -8.41
N GLU A 641 -3.12 8.90 -8.77
CA GLU A 641 -2.24 7.76 -9.11
C GLU A 641 -2.01 6.78 -7.94
N ARG A 642 -2.30 7.20 -6.70
CA ARG A 642 -2.28 6.35 -5.50
C ARG A 642 -3.64 5.71 -5.19
N LEU A 643 -4.72 6.17 -5.82
CA LEU A 643 -6.09 5.74 -5.53
C LEU A 643 -6.70 4.92 -6.68
N VAL A 644 -6.59 5.41 -7.91
CA VAL A 644 -7.23 4.82 -9.08
C VAL A 644 -6.71 3.41 -9.32
N GLY A 645 -7.63 2.44 -9.39
CA GLY A 645 -7.33 1.02 -9.57
C GLY A 645 -6.73 0.32 -8.34
N LYS A 646 -6.37 1.06 -7.27
CA LYS A 646 -5.69 0.52 -6.08
C LYS A 646 -6.58 0.51 -4.84
N TRP A 647 -7.30 1.60 -4.59
CA TRP A 647 -8.21 1.72 -3.45
C TRP A 647 -9.54 1.04 -3.77
N ILE A 648 -10.05 0.21 -2.85
CA ILE A 648 -11.39 -0.39 -2.95
C ILE A 648 -12.28 0.20 -1.85
N PRO A 649 -13.21 1.14 -2.18
CA PRO A 649 -14.13 1.74 -1.21
C PRO A 649 -15.18 0.73 -0.73
N ASN A 650 -15.60 0.81 0.54
CA ASN A 650 -16.67 -0.05 1.06
C ASN A 650 -18.03 0.19 0.35
N VAL A 651 -18.28 1.43 -0.09
CA VAL A 651 -19.59 1.82 -0.67
C VAL A 651 -19.86 1.12 -1.99
N THR A 652 -18.85 0.99 -2.87
CA THR A 652 -19.02 0.40 -4.20
C THR A 652 -18.47 -1.02 -4.31
N GLY A 653 -17.50 -1.41 -3.46
CA GLY A 653 -16.92 -2.76 -3.47
C GLY A 653 -16.11 -3.10 -4.73
N VAL A 654 -15.73 -2.09 -5.52
CA VAL A 654 -14.92 -2.25 -6.74
C VAL A 654 -13.75 -1.25 -6.73
N PRO A 655 -12.64 -1.51 -7.47
CA PRO A 655 -11.52 -0.58 -7.54
C PRO A 655 -11.96 0.83 -7.92
N PHE A 656 -11.46 1.82 -7.19
CA PHE A 656 -11.80 3.23 -7.36
C PHE A 656 -11.43 3.71 -8.77
N GLY A 657 -12.33 4.43 -9.41
CA GLY A 657 -12.14 4.96 -10.76
C GLY A 657 -12.68 6.38 -10.91
N VAL A 658 -12.13 7.09 -11.89
CA VAL A 658 -12.58 8.46 -12.26
C VAL A 658 -13.34 8.49 -13.59
N SER A 659 -13.81 7.33 -14.06
CA SER A 659 -14.61 7.23 -15.28
C SER A 659 -16.08 7.57 -15.03
N ARG A 660 -16.79 7.99 -16.08
CA ARG A 660 -18.23 8.27 -16.01
C ARG A 660 -19.02 7.10 -15.46
N ALA A 661 -18.73 5.88 -15.93
CA ALA A 661 -19.37 4.65 -15.48
C ALA A 661 -19.18 4.43 -13.96
N HIS A 662 -18.00 4.75 -13.41
CA HIS A 662 -17.77 4.65 -11.97
C HIS A 662 -18.57 5.70 -11.18
N PHE A 663 -18.71 6.92 -11.71
CA PHE A 663 -19.56 7.96 -11.10
C PHE A 663 -21.05 7.61 -11.15
N GLU A 664 -21.52 7.00 -12.25
CA GLU A 664 -22.89 6.50 -12.39
C GLU A 664 -23.17 5.41 -11.33
N GLU A 665 -22.25 4.48 -11.13
CA GLU A 665 -22.36 3.45 -10.09
C GLU A 665 -22.36 4.05 -8.67
N MET A 666 -21.44 4.96 -8.36
CA MET A 666 -21.44 5.67 -7.07
C MET A 666 -22.76 6.43 -6.84
N HIS A 667 -23.31 7.07 -7.88
CA HIS A 667 -24.60 7.76 -7.77
C HIS A 667 -25.74 6.77 -7.54
N ARG A 668 -25.75 5.63 -8.22
CA ARG A 668 -26.75 4.57 -8.05
C ARG A 668 -26.81 4.07 -6.61
N VAL A 669 -25.65 3.85 -5.97
CA VAL A 669 -25.59 3.35 -4.59
C VAL A 669 -25.87 4.42 -3.53
N THR A 670 -25.48 5.68 -3.78
CA THR A 670 -25.55 6.74 -2.75
C THR A 670 -26.70 7.74 -2.93
N ASN A 671 -27.28 7.81 -4.12
CA ASN A 671 -28.20 8.86 -4.56
C ASN A 671 -27.67 10.28 -4.27
N SER A 672 -26.35 10.48 -4.33
CA SER A 672 -25.72 11.76 -3.98
C SER A 672 -26.07 12.86 -4.99
N PRO A 673 -26.62 14.01 -4.57
CA PRO A 673 -26.92 15.13 -5.48
C PRO A 673 -25.66 15.71 -6.11
N ARG A 674 -24.52 15.69 -5.40
CA ARG A 674 -23.24 16.17 -5.94
C ARG A 674 -22.70 15.31 -7.08
N LEU A 675 -22.93 14.00 -7.03
CA LEU A 675 -22.55 13.11 -8.12
C LEU A 675 -23.45 13.34 -9.33
N ARG A 676 -24.75 13.58 -9.10
CA ARG A 676 -25.69 13.98 -10.16
C ARG A 676 -25.25 15.26 -10.85
N ASP A 677 -24.94 16.31 -10.09
CA ASP A 677 -24.46 17.60 -10.64
C ASP A 677 -23.23 17.41 -11.56
N ILE A 678 -22.31 16.52 -11.19
CA ILE A 678 -21.11 16.19 -12.00
C ILE A 678 -21.50 15.40 -13.25
N LEU A 679 -22.36 14.39 -13.12
CA LEU A 679 -22.82 13.56 -14.25
C LEU A 679 -23.59 14.39 -15.29
N ASP A 680 -24.45 15.30 -14.85
CA ASP A 680 -25.22 16.20 -15.72
C ASP A 680 -24.30 17.17 -16.47
N ASN A 681 -23.12 17.47 -15.92
CA ASN A 681 -22.13 18.38 -16.49
C ASN A 681 -20.82 17.68 -16.89
N TRP A 682 -20.86 16.38 -17.21
CA TRP A 682 -19.65 15.55 -17.39
C TRP A 682 -18.65 16.11 -18.41
N SER A 683 -19.12 16.79 -19.47
CA SER A 683 -18.25 17.38 -20.49
C SER A 683 -17.38 18.55 -19.98
N LYS A 684 -17.67 19.08 -18.79
CA LYS A 684 -16.93 20.16 -18.12
C LYS A 684 -16.16 19.67 -16.88
N ALA A 685 -16.30 18.40 -16.52
CA ALA A 685 -15.85 17.83 -15.24
C ALA A 685 -14.44 17.24 -15.29
#